data_AF-A0A0T6ARN1-F1
#
_entry.id   AF-A0A0T6ARN1-F1
#
_cell.length_a   1.000
_cell.length_b   1.000
_cell.length_c   1.000
_cell.angle_alpha   90.00
_cell.angle_beta   90.00
_cell.angle_gamma   90.00
#
_symmetry.space_group_name_H-M   'P 1'
#
loop_
_entity.id
_entity.type
_entity.pdbx_description
1 polymer ?
#
loop_
_entity_poly.entity_id
_entity_poly.type
_entity_poly.pdbx_seq_one_letter_code
_entity_poly.pdbx_strand_id
1 'polypeptide(L)'
;MGIRLHDGSRIGVVGGGPAGSLCAYFLLTFARRMDLNLCLDIYEPRDFTQTGPDGCNMCGGIVSESLVQALAGEGIGLPPSVVQRGIDSYVLCTAGNRVRIDTPSKEKRIAAVHRGGGPRDLREVKWGGLDGYLLTRARELGAVVVPARVSDVGWDNGRPQVHLQNTSYTYDLLIGASGVNSAGWQLYEKLGLRSRRPDTTRAYITELPMDEESITRHFGSSMHVFLFDIPRLDFAAIIPKGDFLTVCLLGQDVDRELIIAFFNSPAVKNCFPAAWNQVQGICRCAPRINVREATVPYMDRVVLVGDCGVTRLYKDGIGAAYRTAKAAARTAVFSGVSAHDFRRHYWPLYRSIAGDNRFGRLIFAIIHRIKAIEPLRRGVMRMAALEQAGPAGDRPMSIVLWDLFTGSAPYREVFFLTLAPRFVARFLWQSARAAGSACAGEERSRSMHEGALGKEYTDAEAICRQGEPGNVPPRAEPERGTGSTQEALSAGQPLSGSGVRVPGLSPRLGGPIASTPLTLRFLPWKRCQTEGGDVMTRKTWRLTVLAAVLLGGVAFAVSLLPGPTAAQATRTVYMAAVEPKGGTGVSQEAFPNPSLLPAGGGYVLKAPDNTGRWEVSTYQWQPSFIVVNQGEQVTLEIIGINGAEHVSSLPPYVDKFTVKRGQLTKVTFTTSRAGIFPIVCVSHQPSMTGALVVLPK
;
A
#
# COMPACT_ATOMS: atom_id res chain seq x y z
N MET A 1 -32.10 24.63 0.65
CA MET A 1 -30.87 25.05 -0.07
C MET A 1 -29.74 24.11 0.34
N GLY A 2 -28.88 23.70 -0.58
CA GLY A 2 -27.72 22.85 -0.26
C GLY A 2 -26.61 23.66 0.43
N ILE A 3 -25.93 23.07 1.42
CA ILE A 3 -24.78 23.70 2.08
C ILE A 3 -23.57 23.52 1.17
N ARG A 4 -22.98 24.61 0.68
CA ARG A 4 -21.85 24.58 -0.27
C ARG A 4 -20.66 25.36 0.26
N LEU A 5 -19.51 25.05 -0.30
CA LEU A 5 -18.32 25.89 -0.18
C LEU A 5 -18.42 27.05 -1.18
N HIS A 6 -17.96 28.21 -0.74
CA HIS A 6 -17.87 29.45 -1.49
C HIS A 6 -16.44 30.01 -1.39
N ASP A 7 -16.11 31.02 -2.19
CA ASP A 7 -14.84 31.71 -2.04
C ASP A 7 -14.63 32.25 -0.62
N GLY A 8 -13.42 32.06 -0.11
CA GLY A 8 -13.05 32.39 1.26
C GLY A 8 -13.54 31.39 2.31
N SER A 9 -14.19 30.28 1.92
CA SER A 9 -14.62 29.26 2.90
C SER A 9 -13.43 28.70 3.66
N ARG A 10 -13.60 28.57 4.99
CA ARG A 10 -12.57 28.02 5.86
C ARG A 10 -12.81 26.54 6.10
N ILE A 11 -11.77 25.73 5.99
CA ILE A 11 -11.80 24.29 6.22
C ILE A 11 -10.80 23.92 7.30
N GLY A 12 -11.26 23.19 8.32
CA GLY A 12 -10.40 22.63 9.37
C GLY A 12 -10.17 21.15 9.15
N VAL A 13 -8.94 20.68 9.30
CA VAL A 13 -8.58 19.26 9.27
C VAL A 13 -7.95 18.87 10.60
N VAL A 14 -8.56 17.92 11.31
CA VAL A 14 -8.05 17.43 12.61
C VAL A 14 -7.21 16.17 12.39
N GLY A 15 -5.90 16.32 12.37
CA GLY A 15 -4.90 15.27 12.10
C GLY A 15 -4.18 15.46 10.76
N GLY A 16 -2.85 15.45 10.78
CA GLY A 16 -1.96 15.66 9.63
C GLY A 16 -1.36 14.38 9.04
N GLY A 17 -1.75 13.20 9.50
CA GLY A 17 -1.36 11.93 8.85
C GLY A 17 -1.86 11.82 7.40
N PRO A 18 -1.66 10.67 6.72
CA PRO A 18 -1.95 10.51 5.29
C PRO A 18 -3.38 10.89 4.92
N ALA A 19 -4.37 10.53 5.74
CA ALA A 19 -5.77 10.86 5.47
C ALA A 19 -6.02 12.38 5.45
N GLY A 20 -5.53 13.11 6.45
CA GLY A 20 -5.73 14.55 6.57
C GLY A 20 -4.93 15.32 5.52
N SER A 21 -3.64 15.00 5.39
CA SER A 21 -2.75 15.62 4.40
C SER A 21 -3.22 15.39 2.96
N LEU A 22 -3.62 14.18 2.60
CA LEU A 22 -4.18 13.90 1.27
C LEU A 22 -5.54 14.59 1.07
N CYS A 23 -6.38 14.69 2.10
CA CYS A 23 -7.68 15.34 1.96
C CYS A 23 -7.49 16.84 1.71
N ALA A 24 -6.58 17.48 2.44
CA ALA A 24 -6.18 18.86 2.20
C ALA A 24 -5.60 19.07 0.80
N TYR A 25 -4.69 18.19 0.38
CA TYR A 25 -4.12 18.20 -0.97
C TYR A 25 -5.21 18.15 -2.06
N PHE A 26 -6.17 17.22 -1.94
CA PHE A 26 -7.25 17.08 -2.91
C PHE A 26 -8.23 18.24 -2.88
N LEU A 27 -8.58 18.75 -1.69
CA LEU A 27 -9.45 19.91 -1.56
C LEU A 27 -8.87 21.11 -2.30
N LEU A 28 -7.61 21.45 -2.03
CA LEU A 28 -6.94 22.60 -2.67
C LEU A 28 -6.75 22.37 -4.16
N THR A 29 -6.42 21.15 -4.58
CA THR A 29 -6.28 20.82 -6.01
C THR A 29 -7.60 20.93 -6.75
N PHE A 30 -8.70 20.43 -6.19
CA PHE A 30 -10.02 20.50 -6.81
C PHE A 30 -10.61 21.91 -6.78
N ALA A 31 -10.38 22.65 -5.70
CA ALA A 31 -10.82 24.04 -5.57
C ALA A 31 -10.17 24.93 -6.63
N ARG A 32 -8.85 24.83 -6.84
CA ARG A 32 -8.16 25.54 -7.92
C ARG A 32 -8.73 25.24 -9.32
N ARG A 33 -9.16 24.00 -9.57
CA ARG A 33 -9.80 23.62 -10.85
C ARG A 33 -11.21 24.20 -11.03
N MET A 34 -11.85 24.58 -9.93
CA MET A 34 -13.17 25.20 -9.90
C MET A 34 -13.11 26.71 -9.66
N ASP A 35 -11.90 27.30 -9.71
CA ASP A 35 -11.65 28.72 -9.38
C ASP A 35 -12.18 29.11 -7.99
N LEU A 36 -12.09 28.19 -7.03
CA LEU A 36 -12.51 28.40 -5.64
C LEU A 36 -11.30 28.67 -4.75
N ASN A 37 -11.33 29.78 -4.03
CA ASN A 37 -10.32 30.14 -3.05
C ASN A 37 -10.71 29.63 -1.67
N LEU A 38 -9.99 28.62 -1.14
CA LEU A 38 -10.27 28.02 0.17
C LEU A 38 -9.12 28.30 1.15
N CYS A 39 -9.48 28.61 2.40
CA CYS A 39 -8.52 28.67 3.51
C CYS A 39 -8.53 27.34 4.25
N LEU A 40 -7.39 26.67 4.35
CA LEU A 40 -7.33 25.32 4.94
C LEU A 40 -6.31 25.26 6.07
N ASP A 41 -6.79 24.94 7.28
CA ASP A 41 -5.98 24.78 8.49
C ASP A 41 -5.90 23.29 8.85
N ILE A 42 -4.68 22.74 8.99
CA ILE A 42 -4.41 21.35 9.41
C ILE A 42 -3.87 21.37 10.84
N TYR A 43 -4.61 20.81 11.79
CA TYR A 43 -4.18 20.67 13.17
C TYR A 43 -3.43 19.36 13.38
N GLU A 44 -2.11 19.43 13.55
CA GLU A 44 -1.25 18.28 13.81
C GLU A 44 -0.28 18.58 14.95
N PRO A 45 -0.45 17.98 16.14
CA PRO A 45 0.47 18.20 17.26
C PRO A 45 1.84 17.53 17.10
N ARG A 46 2.00 16.57 16.18
CA ARG A 46 3.25 15.84 15.98
C ARG A 46 4.16 16.56 15.00
N ASP A 47 5.45 16.51 15.28
CA ASP A 47 6.47 16.88 14.32
C ASP A 47 6.96 15.60 13.63
N PHE A 48 6.52 15.38 12.38
CA PHE A 48 6.88 14.19 11.61
C PHE A 48 8.37 14.11 11.23
N THR A 49 9.16 15.16 11.48
CA THR A 49 10.62 15.12 11.34
C THR A 49 11.31 14.45 12.53
N GLN A 50 10.65 14.38 13.69
CA GLN A 50 11.19 13.76 14.90
C GLN A 50 11.11 12.23 14.86
N THR A 51 12.05 11.60 15.56
CA THR A 51 12.07 10.16 15.78
C THR A 51 11.07 9.75 16.87
N GLY A 52 10.70 8.47 16.91
CA GLY A 52 9.90 7.94 18.01
C GLY A 52 8.48 8.49 18.08
N PRO A 53 7.81 8.43 19.24
CA PRO A 53 6.39 8.77 19.37
C PRO A 53 6.01 10.20 18.95
N ASP A 54 6.97 11.12 18.96
CA ASP A 54 6.77 12.54 18.64
C ASP A 54 6.56 12.78 17.14
N GLY A 55 7.07 11.88 16.27
CA GLY A 55 6.83 11.90 14.82
C GLY A 55 6.24 10.61 14.24
N CYS A 56 6.28 9.47 14.94
CA CYS A 56 5.88 8.17 14.38
C CYS A 56 4.38 7.89 14.54
N ASN A 57 3.72 7.58 13.41
CA ASN A 57 2.31 7.14 13.35
C ASN A 57 2.12 5.60 13.37
N MET A 58 3.08 4.86 13.94
CA MET A 58 2.96 3.45 14.38
C MET A 58 2.36 2.51 13.32
N CYS A 59 3.04 2.35 12.19
CA CYS A 59 2.58 1.53 11.07
C CYS A 59 3.73 0.67 10.53
N GLY A 60 3.41 -0.52 10.00
CA GLY A 60 4.38 -1.38 9.31
C GLY A 60 4.98 -0.74 8.07
N GLY A 61 4.38 0.33 7.53
CA GLY A 61 5.03 1.21 6.55
C GLY A 61 5.19 0.61 5.16
N ILE A 62 4.19 -0.15 4.70
CA ILE A 62 4.13 -0.68 3.33
C ILE A 62 3.13 0.14 2.52
N VAL A 63 3.59 0.68 1.40
CA VAL A 63 2.78 1.35 0.38
C VAL A 63 2.65 0.39 -0.80
N SER A 64 1.42 -0.05 -1.10
CA SER A 64 1.17 -1.01 -2.18
C SER A 64 1.51 -0.42 -3.55
N GLU A 65 1.84 -1.28 -4.51
CA GLU A 65 2.07 -0.86 -5.90
C GLU A 65 0.91 0.00 -6.43
N SER A 66 -0.32 -0.47 -6.27
CA SER A 66 -1.50 0.25 -6.73
C SER A 66 -1.59 1.67 -6.14
N LEU A 67 -1.16 1.85 -4.90
CA LEU A 67 -1.15 3.14 -4.22
C LEU A 67 0.00 4.02 -4.67
N VAL A 68 1.20 3.48 -4.87
CA VAL A 68 2.33 4.23 -5.46
C VAL A 68 1.92 4.79 -6.82
N GLN A 69 1.30 3.97 -7.67
CA GLN A 69 0.81 4.38 -8.98
C GLN A 69 -0.33 5.40 -8.87
N ALA A 70 -1.28 5.20 -7.95
CA ALA A 70 -2.37 6.14 -7.72
C ALA A 70 -1.85 7.50 -7.26
N LEU A 71 -0.91 7.55 -6.31
CA LEU A 71 -0.28 8.78 -5.84
C LEU A 71 0.47 9.49 -6.97
N ALA A 72 1.25 8.75 -7.76
CA ALA A 72 1.94 9.29 -8.93
C ALA A 72 0.98 9.92 -9.93
N GLY A 73 -0.17 9.27 -10.18
CA GLY A 73 -1.24 9.81 -11.03
C GLY A 73 -1.88 11.11 -10.52
N GLU A 74 -1.75 11.41 -9.23
CA GLU A 74 -2.16 12.70 -8.66
C GLU A 74 -1.03 13.74 -8.64
N GLY A 75 0.18 13.42 -9.11
CA GLY A 75 1.35 14.31 -9.00
C GLY A 75 2.07 14.21 -7.65
N ILE A 76 1.91 13.08 -6.94
CA ILE A 76 2.59 12.77 -5.68
C ILE A 76 3.53 11.58 -5.92
N GLY A 77 4.76 11.86 -6.39
CA GLY A 77 5.81 10.85 -6.53
C GLY A 77 6.52 10.60 -5.21
N LEU A 78 6.76 9.34 -4.83
CA LEU A 78 7.52 9.03 -3.61
C LEU A 78 9.03 9.09 -3.90
N PRO A 79 9.77 10.05 -3.31
CA PRO A 79 11.19 10.20 -3.60
C PRO A 79 12.05 9.16 -2.86
N PRO A 80 13.29 8.90 -3.30
CA PRO A 80 14.26 8.04 -2.59
C PRO A 80 14.55 8.51 -1.15
N SER A 81 14.40 9.81 -0.87
CA SER A 81 14.53 10.35 0.48
C SER A 81 13.43 9.91 1.46
N VAL A 82 12.35 9.28 0.97
CA VAL A 82 11.25 8.73 1.78
C VAL A 82 11.18 7.21 1.67
N VAL A 83 11.49 6.66 0.49
CA VAL A 83 11.44 5.22 0.22
C VAL A 83 12.74 4.56 0.66
N GLN A 84 12.68 3.82 1.78
CA GLN A 84 13.86 3.14 2.34
C GLN A 84 14.20 1.85 1.59
N ARG A 85 13.20 1.19 0.99
CA ARG A 85 13.41 -0.01 0.18
C ARG A 85 12.24 -0.25 -0.76
N GLY A 86 12.55 -0.70 -1.98
CA GLY A 86 11.57 -1.28 -2.89
C GLY A 86 11.43 -2.80 -2.63
N ILE A 87 10.20 -3.27 -2.43
CA ILE A 87 9.90 -4.70 -2.27
C ILE A 87 9.47 -5.29 -3.62
N ASP A 88 10.15 -6.34 -4.07
CA ASP A 88 9.87 -7.06 -5.33
C ASP A 88 9.33 -8.48 -5.13
N SER A 89 9.16 -8.90 -3.88
CA SER A 89 8.82 -10.28 -3.58
C SER A 89 8.34 -10.45 -2.14
N TYR A 90 7.57 -11.52 -1.94
CA TYR A 90 7.28 -12.05 -0.62
C TYR A 90 7.99 -13.39 -0.44
N VAL A 91 8.44 -13.66 0.78
CA VAL A 91 8.81 -15.03 1.15
C VAL A 91 7.76 -15.53 2.14
N LEU A 92 6.94 -16.48 1.71
CA LEU A 92 5.97 -17.14 2.57
C LEU A 92 6.70 -18.20 3.41
N CYS A 93 6.67 -18.04 4.73
CA CYS A 93 7.34 -18.89 5.70
C CYS A 93 6.34 -19.70 6.51
N THR A 94 6.61 -21.00 6.64
CA THR A 94 5.95 -21.92 7.59
C THR A 94 7.02 -22.58 8.46
N ALA A 95 6.64 -23.41 9.43
CA ALA A 95 7.59 -24.02 10.38
C ALA A 95 8.75 -24.79 9.72
N GLY A 96 8.56 -25.35 8.51
CA GLY A 96 9.59 -26.14 7.82
C GLY A 96 9.75 -25.84 6.33
N ASN A 97 8.99 -24.91 5.75
CA ASN A 97 9.04 -24.60 4.31
C ASN A 97 9.01 -23.10 4.07
N ARG A 98 9.72 -22.67 3.01
CA ARG A 98 9.72 -21.30 2.51
C ARG A 98 9.46 -21.30 1.01
N VAL A 99 8.64 -20.37 0.55
CA VAL A 99 8.37 -20.16 -0.89
C VAL A 99 8.52 -18.68 -1.18
N ARG A 100 9.42 -18.34 -2.10
CA ARG A 100 9.52 -17.00 -2.66
C ARG A 100 8.44 -16.80 -3.72
N ILE A 101 7.71 -15.71 -3.62
CA ILE A 101 6.66 -15.27 -4.53
C ILE A 101 7.13 -13.95 -5.11
N ASP A 102 7.57 -13.97 -6.37
CA ASP A 102 7.94 -12.75 -7.07
C ASP A 102 6.70 -11.92 -7.44
N THR A 103 6.88 -10.61 -7.62
CA THR A 103 5.81 -9.73 -8.13
C THR A 103 5.26 -10.30 -9.46
N PRO A 104 3.93 -10.27 -9.68
CA PRO A 104 3.34 -10.74 -10.94
C PRO A 104 3.95 -10.09 -12.20
N SER A 105 4.43 -8.85 -12.10
CA SER A 105 5.08 -8.10 -13.18
C SER A 105 6.62 -8.03 -13.10
N LYS A 106 7.25 -8.65 -12.10
CA LYS A 106 8.71 -8.51 -11.79
C LYS A 106 9.17 -7.05 -11.55
N GLU A 107 8.27 -6.12 -11.25
CA GLU A 107 8.59 -4.72 -11.00
C GLU A 107 8.69 -4.40 -9.49
N LYS A 108 9.66 -3.55 -9.10
CA LYS A 108 9.88 -3.06 -7.73
C LYS A 108 8.92 -1.93 -7.36
N ARG A 109 7.62 -2.21 -7.23
CA ARG A 109 6.61 -1.16 -7.07
C ARG A 109 5.99 -1.02 -5.67
N ILE A 110 6.38 -1.86 -4.72
CA ILE A 110 5.96 -1.71 -3.32
C ILE A 110 7.04 -0.90 -2.59
N ALA A 111 6.65 0.19 -1.93
CA ALA A 111 7.57 1.00 -1.15
C ALA A 111 7.48 0.67 0.34
N ALA A 112 8.63 0.41 0.96
CA ALA A 112 8.78 0.30 2.40
C ALA A 112 9.30 1.63 2.96
N VAL A 113 8.58 2.18 3.93
CA VAL A 113 8.79 3.53 4.48
C VAL A 113 8.61 3.54 5.99
N HIS A 114 9.12 4.59 6.63
CA HIS A 114 8.65 5.02 7.94
C HIS A 114 7.57 6.09 7.77
N ARG A 115 6.64 6.15 8.73
CA ARG A 115 5.58 7.18 8.71
C ARG A 115 6.12 8.56 9.11
N GLY A 116 7.04 8.61 10.08
CA GLY A 116 7.74 9.83 10.53
C GLY A 116 9.26 9.65 10.48
N GLY A 117 10.02 10.40 11.29
CA GLY A 117 11.49 10.41 11.32
C GLY A 117 12.18 9.09 11.72
N GLY A 118 11.43 8.04 12.06
CA GLY A 118 11.95 6.69 12.27
C GLY A 118 11.84 6.17 13.71
N PRO A 119 12.57 5.08 14.05
CA PRO A 119 12.53 4.44 15.36
C PRO A 119 12.95 5.39 16.49
N ARG A 120 12.44 5.19 17.70
CA ARG A 120 12.65 6.09 18.85
C ARG A 120 14.11 6.37 19.18
N ASP A 121 14.92 5.31 19.31
CA ASP A 121 16.31 5.47 19.76
C ASP A 121 17.29 5.53 18.57
N LEU A 122 16.80 5.99 17.41
CA LEU A 122 17.61 6.23 16.22
C LEU A 122 18.60 7.38 16.47
N ARG A 123 19.87 7.17 16.12
CA ARG A 123 20.94 8.16 16.32
C ARG A 123 21.05 9.19 15.19
N GLU A 124 20.71 8.79 13.97
CA GLU A 124 20.81 9.62 12.76
C GLU A 124 19.64 9.35 11.82
N VAL A 125 18.98 10.41 11.36
CA VAL A 125 17.83 10.33 10.45
C VAL A 125 18.35 10.35 9.00
N LYS A 126 18.42 9.18 8.37
CA LYS A 126 18.82 9.04 6.96
C LYS A 126 17.68 9.28 5.96
N TRP A 127 16.44 8.99 6.36
CA TRP A 127 15.24 9.12 5.51
C TRP A 127 14.17 9.99 6.17
N GLY A 128 13.45 10.75 5.36
CA GLY A 128 12.22 11.41 5.77
C GLY A 128 11.06 10.43 5.93
N GLY A 129 10.04 10.84 6.68
CA GLY A 129 8.80 10.07 6.85
C GLY A 129 7.76 10.36 5.78
N LEU A 130 6.95 9.35 5.44
CA LEU A 130 5.83 9.51 4.50
C LEU A 130 4.84 10.60 4.94
N ASP A 131 4.53 10.70 6.23
CA ASP A 131 3.51 11.63 6.72
C ASP A 131 4.01 13.07 6.63
N GLY A 132 5.29 13.31 6.96
CA GLY A 132 5.93 14.62 6.77
C GLY A 132 6.00 15.04 5.30
N TYR A 133 6.30 14.08 4.42
CA TYR A 133 6.28 14.31 2.97
C TYR A 133 4.88 14.71 2.47
N LEU A 134 3.84 13.94 2.81
CA LEU A 134 2.46 14.24 2.40
C LEU A 134 1.95 15.57 2.99
N LEU A 135 2.29 15.87 4.24
CA LEU A 135 1.95 17.13 4.89
C LEU A 135 2.61 18.31 4.19
N THR A 136 3.86 18.15 3.76
CA THR A 136 4.59 19.15 2.97
C THR A 136 3.92 19.40 1.62
N ARG A 137 3.46 18.35 0.93
CA ARG A 137 2.72 18.50 -0.33
C ARG A 137 1.41 19.27 -0.16
N ALA A 138 0.70 19.10 0.96
CA ALA A 138 -0.48 19.90 1.26
C ALA A 138 -0.12 21.37 1.54
N ARG A 139 0.97 21.61 2.28
CA ARG A 139 1.47 22.95 2.59
C ARG A 139 1.91 23.72 1.33
N GLU A 140 2.58 23.06 0.39
CA GLU A 140 2.96 23.65 -0.90
C GLU A 140 1.75 24.07 -1.74
N LEU A 141 0.56 23.49 -1.50
CA LEU A 141 -0.69 23.91 -2.12
C LEU A 141 -1.40 25.06 -1.36
N GLY A 142 -0.85 25.52 -0.24
CA GLY A 142 -1.39 26.62 0.55
C GLY A 142 -2.13 26.20 1.83
N ALA A 143 -2.07 24.93 2.24
CA ALA A 143 -2.57 24.53 3.55
C ALA A 143 -1.69 25.13 4.67
N VAL A 144 -2.32 25.66 5.72
CA VAL A 144 -1.64 26.14 6.92
C VAL A 144 -1.58 25.00 7.92
N VAL A 145 -0.37 24.58 8.28
CA VAL A 145 -0.17 23.56 9.32
C VAL A 145 -0.08 24.25 10.66
N VAL A 146 -1.02 23.94 11.56
CA VAL A 146 -1.07 24.44 12.93
C VAL A 146 -0.52 23.35 13.85
N PRO A 147 0.68 23.54 14.44
CA PRO A 147 1.33 22.55 15.31
C PRO A 147 0.68 22.50 16.69
N ALA A 148 -0.61 22.16 16.75
CA ALA A 148 -1.41 22.20 17.96
C ALA A 148 -2.38 21.01 18.04
N ARG A 149 -2.60 20.57 19.29
CA ARG A 149 -3.66 19.60 19.60
C ARG A 149 -4.98 20.34 19.76
N VAL A 150 -6.00 19.88 19.06
CA VAL A 150 -7.38 20.29 19.31
C VAL A 150 -7.81 19.80 20.69
N SER A 151 -8.13 20.73 21.59
CA SER A 151 -8.59 20.43 22.95
C SER A 151 -10.09 20.16 22.97
N ASP A 152 -10.86 20.90 22.17
CA ASP A 152 -12.32 20.82 22.17
C ASP A 152 -12.94 21.26 20.84
N VAL A 153 -14.22 20.98 20.66
CA VAL A 153 -15.01 21.37 19.49
C VAL A 153 -16.42 21.82 19.90
N GLY A 154 -17.01 22.67 19.07
CA GLY A 154 -18.35 23.22 19.31
C GLY A 154 -19.00 23.70 18.02
N TRP A 155 -20.03 24.51 18.17
CA TRP A 155 -20.79 25.10 17.08
C TRP A 155 -20.88 26.61 17.26
N ASP A 156 -20.72 27.34 16.16
CA ASP A 156 -20.91 28.78 16.06
C ASP A 156 -21.85 29.06 14.90
N ASN A 157 -23.08 29.48 15.20
CA ASN A 157 -24.11 29.80 14.20
C ASN A 157 -24.31 28.70 13.13
N GLY A 158 -24.33 27.43 13.57
CA GLY A 158 -24.50 26.28 12.68
C GLY A 158 -23.25 25.86 11.89
N ARG A 159 -22.08 26.41 12.21
CA ARG A 159 -20.78 26.01 11.67
C ARG A 159 -19.91 25.34 12.74
N PRO A 160 -19.15 24.29 12.41
CA PRO A 160 -18.25 23.65 13.36
C PRO A 160 -17.14 24.62 13.80
N GLN A 161 -16.84 24.60 15.09
CA GLN A 161 -15.78 25.39 15.71
C GLN A 161 -14.76 24.48 16.38
N VAL A 162 -13.47 24.74 16.15
CA VAL A 162 -12.35 24.06 16.78
C VAL A 162 -11.77 24.97 17.85
N HIS A 163 -11.56 24.42 19.05
CA HIS A 163 -10.96 25.12 20.17
C HIS A 163 -9.54 24.59 20.40
N LEU A 164 -8.62 25.52 20.51
CA LEU A 164 -7.30 25.32 21.11
C LEU A 164 -7.35 25.81 22.56
N GLN A 165 -6.20 25.87 23.25
CA GLN A 165 -6.16 26.30 24.66
C GLN A 165 -6.74 27.71 24.87
N ASN A 166 -6.39 28.66 23.99
CA ASN A 166 -6.74 30.09 24.17
C ASN A 166 -7.45 30.71 22.96
N THR A 167 -7.67 29.94 21.89
CA THR A 167 -8.22 30.46 20.63
C THR A 167 -9.22 29.48 20.04
N SER A 168 -10.19 30.02 19.31
CA SER A 168 -11.23 29.23 18.64
C SER A 168 -11.34 29.66 17.19
N TYR A 169 -11.58 28.69 16.31
CA TYR A 169 -11.66 28.92 14.87
C TYR A 169 -12.92 28.25 14.32
N THR A 170 -13.75 29.04 13.63
CA THR A 170 -14.98 28.56 13.00
C THR A 170 -14.71 28.18 11.53
N TYR A 171 -15.32 27.09 11.08
CA TYR A 171 -15.10 26.48 9.76
C TYR A 171 -16.40 26.19 9.03
N ASP A 172 -16.37 26.28 7.70
CA ASP A 172 -17.48 25.88 6.84
C ASP A 172 -17.55 24.37 6.64
N LEU A 173 -16.41 23.69 6.81
CA LEU A 173 -16.26 22.23 6.81
C LEU A 173 -15.17 21.82 7.81
N LEU A 174 -15.46 20.80 8.62
CA LEU A 174 -14.48 20.14 9.48
C LEU A 174 -14.24 18.70 9.02
N ILE A 175 -12.98 18.36 8.76
CA ILE A 175 -12.56 17.01 8.39
C ILE A 175 -11.91 16.34 9.60
N GLY A 176 -12.46 15.20 10.00
CA GLY A 176 -11.87 14.35 11.02
C GLY A 176 -10.90 13.34 10.41
N ALA A 177 -9.61 13.47 10.73
CA ALA A 177 -8.54 12.60 10.24
C ALA A 177 -7.61 12.12 11.37
N SER A 178 -8.14 12.04 12.60
CA SER A 178 -7.37 11.80 13.83
C SER A 178 -6.88 10.36 14.02
N GLY A 179 -7.26 9.44 13.12
CA GLY A 179 -7.04 7.99 13.27
C GLY A 179 -7.73 7.39 14.51
N VAL A 180 -7.33 6.16 14.88
CA VAL A 180 -7.89 5.42 16.04
C VAL A 180 -6.99 5.42 17.29
N ASN A 181 -5.76 5.91 17.15
CA ASN A 181 -4.78 5.92 18.24
C ASN A 181 -4.82 7.22 19.07
N SER A 182 -5.62 8.21 18.66
CA SER A 182 -5.85 9.45 19.41
C SER A 182 -7.22 9.43 20.12
N ALA A 183 -7.46 10.43 20.98
CA ALA A 183 -8.77 10.68 21.59
C ALA A 183 -9.74 11.44 20.66
N GLY A 184 -9.39 11.65 19.37
CA GLY A 184 -10.13 12.53 18.47
C GLY A 184 -11.60 12.15 18.24
N TRP A 185 -11.96 10.87 18.43
CA TRP A 185 -13.35 10.42 18.31
C TRP A 185 -14.31 11.10 19.30
N GLN A 186 -13.82 11.48 20.50
CA GLN A 186 -14.64 12.19 21.49
C GLN A 186 -15.08 13.57 20.98
N LEU A 187 -14.27 14.21 20.13
CA LEU A 187 -14.60 15.50 19.51
C LEU A 187 -15.80 15.34 18.58
N TYR A 188 -15.80 14.31 17.72
CA TYR A 188 -16.88 14.11 16.75
C TYR A 188 -18.21 13.73 17.43
N GLU A 189 -18.15 12.95 18.52
CA GLU A 189 -19.33 12.67 19.34
C GLU A 189 -19.92 13.94 19.96
N LYS A 190 -19.05 14.84 20.46
CA LYS A 190 -19.47 16.13 21.04
C LYS A 190 -20.10 17.06 20.00
N LEU A 191 -19.64 17.01 18.75
CA LEU A 191 -20.29 17.71 17.63
C LEU A 191 -21.69 17.15 17.29
N GLY A 192 -22.07 16.02 17.87
CA GLY A 192 -23.37 15.39 17.66
C GLY A 192 -23.37 14.30 16.58
N LEU A 193 -22.21 13.82 16.14
CA LEU A 193 -22.12 12.73 15.18
C LEU A 193 -22.65 11.43 15.81
N ARG A 194 -23.88 11.06 15.44
CA ARG A 194 -24.54 9.82 15.90
C ARG A 194 -24.01 8.61 15.13
N SER A 195 -22.85 8.12 15.53
CA SER A 195 -22.16 7.01 14.89
C SER A 195 -21.50 6.10 15.91
N ARG A 196 -21.48 4.80 15.63
CA ARG A 196 -20.68 3.86 16.42
C ARG A 196 -19.20 4.07 16.08
N ARG A 197 -18.34 4.11 17.10
CA ARG A 197 -16.89 4.12 16.91
C ARG A 197 -16.42 2.86 16.16
N PRO A 198 -15.31 2.94 15.41
CA PRO A 198 -14.66 1.76 14.87
C PRO A 198 -14.26 0.77 15.98
N ASP A 199 -14.41 -0.52 15.72
CA ASP A 199 -13.80 -1.53 16.59
C ASP A 199 -12.31 -1.62 16.29
N THR A 200 -11.51 -1.85 17.33
CA THR A 200 -10.06 -1.95 17.19
C THR A 200 -9.52 -3.18 17.89
N THR A 201 -8.36 -3.66 17.43
CA THR A 201 -7.52 -4.62 18.16
C THR A 201 -6.09 -4.10 18.23
N ARG A 202 -5.28 -4.69 19.11
CA ARG A 202 -3.87 -4.32 19.29
C ARG A 202 -2.98 -5.14 18.36
N ALA A 203 -2.24 -4.43 17.51
CA ALA A 203 -1.10 -4.98 16.79
C ALA A 203 0.15 -4.97 17.68
N TYR A 204 1.24 -5.58 17.20
CA TYR A 204 2.58 -5.40 17.73
C TYR A 204 3.52 -5.04 16.58
N ILE A 205 4.25 -3.93 16.74
CA ILE A 205 5.25 -3.48 15.77
C ILE A 205 6.55 -3.20 16.52
N THR A 206 7.66 -3.73 16.02
CA THR A 206 8.99 -3.46 16.56
C THR A 206 9.99 -3.27 15.43
N GLU A 207 10.96 -2.40 15.65
CA GLU A 207 12.06 -2.18 14.71
C GLU A 207 13.31 -2.86 15.27
N LEU A 208 13.88 -3.81 14.52
CA LEU A 208 15.11 -4.48 14.88
C LEU A 208 16.26 -3.81 14.11
N PRO A 209 17.24 -3.19 14.79
CA PRO A 209 18.40 -2.63 14.10
C PRO A 209 19.21 -3.76 13.47
N MET A 210 19.64 -3.59 12.22
CA MET A 210 20.56 -4.51 11.55
C MET A 210 21.24 -3.76 10.41
N ASP A 211 22.54 -3.97 10.20
CA ASP A 211 23.25 -3.32 9.11
C ASP A 211 22.70 -3.72 7.73
N GLU A 212 22.78 -2.79 6.78
CA GLU A 212 22.22 -2.97 5.44
C GLU A 212 22.82 -4.17 4.68
N GLU A 213 24.09 -4.49 4.91
CA GLU A 213 24.75 -5.66 4.30
C GLU A 213 24.11 -6.96 4.80
N SER A 214 23.94 -7.11 6.12
CA SER A 214 23.27 -8.25 6.73
C SER A 214 21.81 -8.38 6.30
N ILE A 215 21.06 -7.27 6.26
CA ILE A 215 19.67 -7.25 5.76
C ILE A 215 19.65 -7.72 4.30
N THR A 216 20.53 -7.21 3.47
CA THR A 216 20.59 -7.56 2.04
C THR A 216 20.97 -9.02 1.84
N ARG A 217 21.93 -9.54 2.62
CA ARG A 217 22.34 -10.95 2.60
C ARG A 217 21.23 -11.91 3.04
N HIS A 218 20.45 -11.56 4.06
CA HIS A 218 19.50 -12.50 4.71
C HIS A 218 18.03 -12.34 4.27
N PHE A 219 17.63 -11.12 3.89
CA PHE A 219 16.26 -10.77 3.50
C PHE A 219 16.16 -10.21 2.07
N GLY A 220 17.23 -9.57 1.58
CA GLY A 220 17.26 -8.91 0.28
C GLY A 220 16.19 -7.81 0.18
N SER A 221 15.45 -7.80 -0.92
CA SER A 221 14.29 -6.93 -1.18
C SER A 221 12.95 -7.62 -0.86
N SER A 222 12.95 -8.70 -0.09
CA SER A 222 11.76 -9.52 0.14
C SER A 222 11.10 -9.21 1.48
N MET A 223 9.77 -9.08 1.49
CA MET A 223 9.01 -9.08 2.74
C MET A 223 8.72 -10.53 3.16
N HIS A 224 9.18 -10.93 4.34
CA HIS A 224 8.95 -12.29 4.85
C HIS A 224 7.62 -12.34 5.58
N VAL A 225 6.71 -13.19 5.15
CA VAL A 225 5.35 -13.32 5.70
C VAL A 225 5.20 -14.70 6.33
N PHE A 226 4.65 -14.79 7.54
CA PHE A 226 4.63 -16.03 8.31
C PHE A 226 3.21 -16.56 8.46
N LEU A 227 2.98 -17.77 7.96
CA LEU A 227 1.72 -18.50 8.03
C LEU A 227 1.79 -19.57 9.14
N PHE A 228 1.99 -19.10 10.37
CA PHE A 228 2.08 -19.98 11.54
C PHE A 228 0.70 -20.28 12.14
N ASP A 229 0.61 -21.46 12.75
CA ASP A 229 -0.50 -21.86 13.61
C ASP A 229 -0.21 -21.43 15.05
N ILE A 230 -0.13 -20.12 15.26
CA ILE A 230 -0.06 -19.52 16.59
C ILE A 230 -1.46 -18.99 16.91
N PRO A 231 -2.09 -19.41 18.04
CA PRO A 231 -3.43 -18.95 18.40
C PRO A 231 -3.52 -17.42 18.41
N ARG A 232 -4.62 -16.90 17.87
CA ARG A 232 -4.92 -15.46 17.71
C ARG A 232 -4.04 -14.70 16.72
N LEU A 233 -3.04 -15.31 16.08
CA LEU A 233 -2.21 -14.66 15.07
C LEU A 233 -2.86 -14.69 13.68
N ASP A 234 -3.32 -13.54 13.22
CA ASP A 234 -3.91 -13.35 11.88
C ASP A 234 -2.83 -13.18 10.82
N PHE A 235 -1.83 -12.35 11.09
CA PHE A 235 -0.78 -12.01 10.13
C PHE A 235 0.52 -11.65 10.84
N ALA A 236 1.65 -12.09 10.30
CA ALA A 236 2.97 -11.72 10.79
C ALA A 236 3.91 -11.47 9.61
N ALA A 237 4.71 -10.42 9.70
CA ALA A 237 5.72 -10.14 8.70
C ALA A 237 6.98 -9.50 9.26
N ILE A 238 8.09 -9.72 8.56
CA ILE A 238 9.37 -9.02 8.73
C ILE A 238 9.64 -8.26 7.42
N ILE A 239 9.85 -6.96 7.53
CA ILE A 239 9.98 -6.04 6.41
C ILE A 239 11.37 -5.38 6.46
N PRO A 240 12.22 -5.56 5.45
CA PRO A 240 13.50 -4.87 5.38
C PRO A 240 13.33 -3.39 4.99
N LYS A 241 13.97 -2.49 5.74
CA LYS A 241 13.92 -1.03 5.56
C LYS A 241 15.24 -0.36 5.95
N GLY A 242 16.07 0.01 4.98
CA GLY A 242 17.37 0.62 5.28
C GLY A 242 18.14 -0.22 6.31
N ASP A 243 18.48 0.38 7.45
CA ASP A 243 19.19 -0.24 8.58
C ASP A 243 18.29 -0.97 9.60
N PHE A 244 17.06 -1.31 9.22
CA PHE A 244 16.07 -1.91 10.13
C PHE A 244 15.28 -3.05 9.50
N LEU A 245 14.87 -3.98 10.36
CA LEU A 245 13.83 -4.95 10.08
C LEU A 245 12.59 -4.61 10.91
N THR A 246 11.53 -4.15 10.25
CA THR A 246 10.25 -3.94 10.90
C THR A 246 9.52 -5.28 11.05
N VAL A 247 9.28 -5.70 12.28
CA VAL A 247 8.41 -6.85 12.57
C VAL A 247 7.01 -6.34 12.88
N CYS A 248 6.01 -6.86 12.18
CA CYS A 248 4.61 -6.52 12.35
C CYS A 248 3.79 -7.78 12.62
N LEU A 249 3.12 -7.83 13.78
CA LEU A 249 2.19 -8.90 14.15
C LEU A 249 0.78 -8.31 14.30
N LEU A 250 -0.17 -8.91 13.60
CA LEU A 250 -1.59 -8.59 13.66
C LEU A 250 -2.35 -9.82 14.11
N GLY A 251 -3.39 -9.60 14.92
CA GLY A 251 -4.14 -10.68 15.51
C GLY A 251 -5.18 -10.17 16.49
N GLN A 252 -5.87 -11.10 17.14
CA GLN A 252 -6.80 -10.80 18.22
C GLN A 252 -6.02 -10.54 19.51
N ASP A 253 -5.80 -9.26 19.81
CA ASP A 253 -5.13 -8.77 21.02
C ASP A 253 -3.75 -9.42 21.23
N VAL A 254 -2.81 -9.03 20.35
CA VAL A 254 -1.45 -9.53 20.38
C VAL A 254 -0.79 -9.23 21.74
N ASP A 255 -0.45 -10.29 22.47
CA ASP A 255 0.15 -10.24 23.80
C ASP A 255 1.58 -10.78 23.82
N ARG A 256 2.19 -10.74 25.01
CA ARG A 256 3.59 -11.12 25.22
C ARG A 256 3.85 -12.59 24.89
N GLU A 257 2.91 -13.48 25.17
CA GLU A 257 3.05 -14.92 24.92
C GLU A 257 3.10 -15.19 23.41
N LEU A 258 2.19 -14.58 22.65
CA LEU A 258 2.18 -14.68 21.19
C LEU A 258 3.47 -14.13 20.57
N ILE A 259 3.95 -12.98 21.05
CA ILE A 259 5.21 -12.37 20.59
C ILE A 259 6.39 -13.30 20.83
N ILE A 260 6.49 -13.88 22.04
CA ILE A 260 7.56 -14.82 22.39
C ILE A 260 7.47 -16.08 21.53
N ALA A 261 6.27 -16.63 21.33
CA ALA A 261 6.06 -17.80 20.49
C ALA A 261 6.50 -17.55 19.03
N PHE A 262 6.19 -16.36 18.49
CA PHE A 262 6.61 -15.97 17.15
C PHE A 262 8.15 -15.93 17.02
N PHE A 263 8.83 -15.16 17.86
CA PHE A 263 10.28 -15.02 17.81
C PHE A 263 11.05 -16.30 18.15
N ASN A 264 10.45 -17.19 18.96
CA ASN A 264 11.07 -18.46 19.30
C ASN A 264 10.91 -19.54 18.23
N SER A 265 10.07 -19.32 17.23
CA SER A 265 9.88 -20.29 16.15
C SER A 265 11.18 -20.50 15.35
N PRO A 266 11.53 -21.75 14.98
CA PRO A 266 12.71 -22.03 14.17
C PRO A 266 12.72 -21.28 12.85
N ALA A 267 11.56 -21.17 12.18
CA ALA A 267 11.44 -20.47 10.91
C ALA A 267 11.73 -18.96 11.01
N VAL A 268 11.44 -18.31 12.15
CA VAL A 268 11.83 -16.91 12.38
C VAL A 268 13.32 -16.83 12.70
N LYS A 269 13.84 -17.65 13.62
CA LYS A 269 15.27 -17.68 13.98
C LYS A 269 16.17 -17.92 12.76
N ASN A 270 15.78 -18.81 11.87
CA ASN A 270 16.52 -19.13 10.65
C ASN A 270 16.51 -18.01 9.59
N CYS A 271 15.72 -16.94 9.78
CA CYS A 271 15.82 -15.75 8.95
C CYS A 271 17.01 -14.85 9.37
N PHE A 272 17.57 -15.05 10.56
CA PHE A 272 18.66 -14.24 11.11
C PHE A 272 19.99 -15.00 11.08
N PRO A 273 21.14 -14.30 11.13
CA PRO A 273 22.44 -14.94 11.31
C PRO A 273 22.49 -15.82 12.56
N ALA A 274 23.28 -16.91 12.56
CA ALA A 274 23.36 -17.82 13.71
C ALA A 274 23.84 -17.15 15.02
N ALA A 275 24.66 -16.09 14.90
CA ALA A 275 25.14 -15.28 16.03
C ALA A 275 24.12 -14.21 16.50
N TRP A 276 22.96 -14.11 15.86
CA TRP A 276 21.95 -13.10 16.17
C TRP A 276 21.22 -13.42 17.48
N ASN A 277 21.65 -12.78 18.56
CA ASN A 277 21.05 -12.90 19.89
C ASN A 277 20.11 -11.73 20.25
N GLN A 278 20.06 -10.69 19.41
CA GLN A 278 19.34 -9.46 19.70
C GLN A 278 17.92 -9.46 19.12
N VAL A 279 16.98 -10.05 19.87
CA VAL A 279 15.54 -9.96 19.58
C VAL A 279 14.92 -8.68 20.19
N GLN A 280 15.70 -7.91 20.95
CA GLN A 280 15.25 -6.65 21.54
C GLN A 280 15.33 -5.55 20.49
N GLY A 281 14.17 -5.21 19.92
CA GLY A 281 14.05 -4.07 19.03
C GLY A 281 14.34 -2.75 19.72
N ILE A 282 14.83 -1.79 18.93
CA ILE A 282 15.16 -0.44 19.37
C ILE A 282 13.91 0.39 19.67
N CYS A 283 12.76 0.01 19.11
CA CYS A 283 11.48 0.54 19.50
C CYS A 283 10.42 -0.55 19.37
N ARG A 284 9.39 -0.47 20.21
CA ARG A 284 8.21 -1.33 20.16
C ARG A 284 6.96 -0.52 20.45
N CYS A 285 5.91 -0.80 19.71
CA CYS A 285 4.60 -0.20 19.93
C CYS A 285 3.50 -1.24 19.72
N ALA A 286 2.36 -0.99 20.35
CA ALA A 286 1.19 -1.84 20.23
C ALA A 286 -0.02 -1.01 19.77
N PRO A 287 0.02 -0.49 18.52
CA PRO A 287 -0.99 0.41 18.03
C PRO A 287 -2.34 -0.29 17.91
N ARG A 288 -3.40 0.47 18.11
CA ARG A 288 -4.75 0.05 17.75
C ARG A 288 -4.90 0.12 16.25
N ILE A 289 -5.49 -0.92 15.67
CA ILE A 289 -5.84 -1.00 14.24
C ILE A 289 -7.35 -1.18 14.09
N ASN A 290 -7.93 -0.58 13.06
CA ASN A 290 -9.37 -0.66 12.79
C ASN A 290 -9.72 -2.03 12.19
N VAL A 291 -10.63 -2.75 12.85
CA VAL A 291 -11.12 -4.08 12.42
C VAL A 291 -12.62 -4.06 12.07
N ARG A 292 -13.31 -2.98 12.41
CA ARG A 292 -14.68 -2.70 11.98
C ARG A 292 -14.87 -1.20 11.86
N GLU A 293 -15.53 -0.79 10.78
CA GLU A 293 -15.83 0.59 10.45
C GLU A 293 -16.80 1.28 11.41
N ALA A 294 -16.78 2.61 11.38
CA ALA A 294 -17.85 3.43 11.95
C ALA A 294 -19.15 3.32 11.12
N THR A 295 -20.31 3.50 11.76
CA THR A 295 -21.60 3.29 11.07
C THR A 295 -21.96 4.41 10.11
N VAL A 296 -21.72 5.67 10.49
CA VAL A 296 -21.97 6.86 9.67
C VAL A 296 -20.80 7.85 9.88
N PRO A 297 -19.99 8.12 8.85
CA PRO A 297 -18.77 8.91 8.98
C PRO A 297 -18.96 10.39 8.60
N TYR A 298 -20.18 10.91 8.62
CA TYR A 298 -20.46 12.29 8.21
C TYR A 298 -21.74 12.84 8.85
N MET A 299 -21.84 14.16 8.87
CA MET A 299 -23.04 14.94 9.14
C MET A 299 -22.93 16.28 8.39
N ASP A 300 -23.85 17.22 8.60
CA ASP A 300 -23.73 18.55 8.00
C ASP A 300 -22.41 19.20 8.44
N ARG A 301 -21.61 19.63 7.45
CA ARG A 301 -20.30 20.28 7.60
C ARG A 301 -19.22 19.46 8.30
N VAL A 302 -19.41 18.15 8.50
CA VAL A 302 -18.40 17.27 9.12
C VAL A 302 -18.27 15.96 8.37
N VAL A 303 -17.04 15.53 8.07
CA VAL A 303 -16.75 14.23 7.45
C VAL A 303 -15.50 13.59 8.03
N LEU A 304 -15.56 12.29 8.29
CA LEU A 304 -14.44 11.48 8.81
C LEU A 304 -13.78 10.69 7.69
N VAL A 305 -12.44 10.68 7.66
CA VAL A 305 -11.62 10.03 6.62
C VAL A 305 -10.50 9.17 7.23
N GLY A 306 -10.08 8.14 6.50
CA GLY A 306 -9.07 7.18 6.95
C GLY A 306 -9.52 6.35 8.15
N ASP A 307 -8.55 5.96 9.00
CA ASP A 307 -8.75 4.95 10.03
C ASP A 307 -9.82 5.32 11.09
N CYS A 308 -10.08 6.60 11.34
CA CYS A 308 -11.16 7.00 12.26
C CYS A 308 -12.54 6.66 11.70
N GLY A 309 -12.68 6.46 10.39
CA GLY A 309 -13.89 5.99 9.74
C GLY A 309 -13.78 4.51 9.33
N VAL A 310 -13.19 4.26 8.16
CA VAL A 310 -13.06 2.92 7.56
C VAL A 310 -11.67 2.72 7.01
N THR A 311 -11.17 1.50 7.19
CA THR A 311 -9.93 1.02 6.59
C THR A 311 -10.16 -0.39 6.07
N ARG A 312 -9.32 -0.85 5.15
CA ARG A 312 -9.40 -2.25 4.72
C ARG A 312 -8.81 -3.14 5.82
N LEU A 313 -9.51 -4.20 6.20
CA LEU A 313 -9.12 -5.07 7.32
C LEU A 313 -7.68 -5.57 7.13
N TYR A 314 -6.79 -5.37 8.10
CA TYR A 314 -5.40 -5.89 8.15
C TYR A 314 -4.45 -5.54 6.98
N LYS A 315 -4.88 -4.79 5.96
CA LYS A 315 -4.04 -4.37 4.82
C LYS A 315 -4.47 -3.02 4.29
N ASP A 316 -3.59 -2.35 3.56
CA ASP A 316 -3.90 -1.14 2.77
C ASP A 316 -4.49 0.07 3.54
N GLY A 317 -4.03 0.32 4.77
CA GLY A 317 -4.54 1.44 5.57
C GLY A 317 -4.28 2.81 4.94
N ILE A 318 -3.10 3.01 4.35
CA ILE A 318 -2.73 4.25 3.65
C ILE A 318 -3.56 4.39 2.36
N GLY A 319 -3.86 3.29 1.66
CA GLY A 319 -4.71 3.32 0.48
C GLY A 319 -6.17 3.63 0.80
N ALA A 320 -6.69 3.11 1.92
CA ALA A 320 -8.01 3.51 2.40
C ALA A 320 -8.06 5.00 2.79
N ALA A 321 -7.01 5.51 3.43
CA ALA A 321 -6.85 6.94 3.71
C ALA A 321 -6.87 7.78 2.43
N TYR A 322 -6.10 7.41 1.40
CA TYR A 322 -6.13 8.06 0.08
C TYR A 322 -7.53 8.08 -0.54
N ARG A 323 -8.19 6.90 -0.62
CA ARG A 323 -9.49 6.77 -1.30
C ARG A 323 -10.57 7.60 -0.59
N THR A 324 -10.63 7.51 0.75
CA THR A 324 -11.62 8.26 1.55
C THR A 324 -11.35 9.77 1.52
N ALA A 325 -10.09 10.20 1.63
CA ALA A 325 -9.68 11.59 1.51
C ALA A 325 -10.10 12.20 0.17
N LYS A 326 -9.78 11.52 -0.94
CA LYS A 326 -10.14 11.99 -2.29
C LYS A 326 -11.64 12.09 -2.49
N ALA A 327 -12.40 11.10 -2.03
CA ALA A 327 -13.85 11.10 -2.17
C ALA A 327 -14.55 12.16 -1.30
N ALA A 328 -14.06 12.39 -0.09
CA ALA A 328 -14.56 13.46 0.78
C ALA A 328 -14.29 14.83 0.15
N ALA A 329 -13.05 15.09 -0.29
CA ALA A 329 -12.68 16.33 -0.98
C ALA A 329 -13.49 16.57 -2.25
N ARG A 330 -13.65 15.54 -3.09
CA ARG A 330 -14.48 15.61 -4.30
C ARG A 330 -15.93 15.96 -3.96
N THR A 331 -16.49 15.33 -2.92
CA THR A 331 -17.88 15.61 -2.51
C THR A 331 -18.04 17.04 -2.04
N ALA A 332 -17.13 17.51 -1.18
CA ALA A 332 -17.17 18.85 -0.62
C ALA A 332 -17.09 19.95 -1.70
N VAL A 333 -16.21 19.79 -2.68
CA VAL A 333 -15.99 20.80 -3.74
C VAL A 333 -17.08 20.76 -4.82
N PHE A 334 -17.43 19.57 -5.33
CA PHE A 334 -18.30 19.47 -6.51
C PHE A 334 -19.79 19.28 -6.20
N SER A 335 -20.16 18.97 -4.96
CA SER A 335 -21.55 18.67 -4.61
C SER A 335 -22.05 19.55 -3.46
N GLY A 336 -21.34 19.51 -2.34
CA GLY A 336 -21.67 20.26 -1.14
C GLY A 336 -21.14 19.58 0.12
N VAL A 337 -21.34 20.26 1.26
CA VAL A 337 -20.88 19.82 2.58
C VAL A 337 -22.05 19.42 3.49
N SER A 338 -23.24 19.19 2.92
CA SER A 338 -24.37 18.65 3.68
C SER A 338 -24.24 17.14 3.90
N ALA A 339 -24.92 16.62 4.93
CA ALA A 339 -25.07 15.20 5.16
C ALA A 339 -25.73 14.48 3.96
N HIS A 340 -26.63 15.17 3.24
CA HIS A 340 -27.23 14.64 2.02
C HIS A 340 -26.19 14.43 0.92
N ASP A 341 -25.30 15.41 0.70
CA ASP A 341 -24.26 15.32 -0.33
C ASP A 341 -23.24 14.23 0.00
N PHE A 342 -22.78 14.16 1.26
CA PHE A 342 -21.90 13.07 1.71
C PHE A 342 -22.58 11.70 1.60
N ARG A 343 -23.87 11.59 1.91
CA ARG A 343 -24.64 10.35 1.71
C ARG A 343 -24.70 9.93 0.24
N ARG A 344 -24.75 10.88 -0.69
CA ARG A 344 -24.90 10.58 -2.12
C ARG A 344 -23.56 10.31 -2.80
N HIS A 345 -22.49 11.01 -2.40
CA HIS A 345 -21.23 11.04 -3.17
C HIS A 345 -20.00 10.47 -2.45
N TYR A 346 -19.98 10.47 -1.11
CA TYR A 346 -18.89 9.88 -0.31
C TYR A 346 -19.24 8.47 0.20
N TRP A 347 -20.46 8.33 0.73
CA TRP A 347 -20.95 7.10 1.35
C TRP A 347 -20.90 5.84 0.46
N PRO A 348 -21.13 5.90 -0.87
CA PRO A 348 -21.01 4.71 -1.72
C PRO A 348 -19.60 4.08 -1.69
N LEU A 349 -18.54 4.90 -1.74
CA LEU A 349 -17.17 4.42 -1.60
C LEU A 349 -16.91 3.88 -0.19
N TYR A 350 -17.37 4.59 0.84
CA TYR A 350 -17.21 4.14 2.21
C TYR A 350 -17.84 2.74 2.41
N ARG A 351 -19.07 2.56 1.91
CA ARG A 351 -19.78 1.26 1.96
C ARG A 351 -19.12 0.19 1.11
N SER A 352 -18.45 0.53 0.01
CA SER A 352 -17.74 -0.47 -0.78
C SER A 352 -16.55 -1.04 0.00
N ILE A 353 -15.79 -0.21 0.71
CA ILE A 353 -14.70 -0.67 1.60
C ILE A 353 -15.26 -1.48 2.77
N ALA A 354 -16.29 -0.98 3.45
CA ALA A 354 -16.95 -1.69 4.56
C ALA A 354 -17.55 -3.04 4.13
N GLY A 355 -18.15 -3.09 2.93
CA GLY A 355 -18.67 -4.32 2.34
C GLY A 355 -17.56 -5.32 2.01
N ASP A 356 -16.44 -4.85 1.45
CA ASP A 356 -15.26 -5.66 1.14
C ASP A 356 -14.66 -6.30 2.41
N ASN A 357 -14.66 -5.59 3.53
CA ASN A 357 -14.19 -6.12 4.83
C ASN A 357 -14.99 -7.34 5.32
N ARG A 358 -16.22 -7.56 4.83
CA ARG A 358 -16.98 -8.80 5.12
C ARG A 358 -16.33 -10.02 4.48
N PHE A 359 -15.86 -9.89 3.25
CA PHE A 359 -15.08 -10.92 2.58
C PHE A 359 -13.73 -11.12 3.29
N GLY A 360 -13.08 -10.04 3.71
CA GLY A 360 -11.86 -10.11 4.51
C GLY A 360 -12.04 -10.97 5.76
N ARG A 361 -13.08 -10.71 6.57
CA ARG A 361 -13.39 -11.51 7.76
C ARG A 361 -13.62 -12.99 7.46
N LEU A 362 -14.32 -13.30 6.37
CA LEU A 362 -14.53 -14.68 5.93
C LEU A 362 -13.21 -15.34 5.50
N ILE A 363 -12.38 -14.64 4.72
CA ILE A 363 -11.07 -15.11 4.29
C ILE A 363 -10.19 -15.43 5.50
N PHE A 364 -10.07 -14.52 6.48
CA PHE A 364 -9.26 -14.77 7.67
C PHE A 364 -9.80 -15.93 8.52
N ALA A 365 -11.13 -16.11 8.61
CA ALA A 365 -11.71 -17.29 9.25
C ALA A 365 -11.32 -18.60 8.53
N ILE A 366 -11.29 -18.61 7.20
CA ILE A 366 -10.83 -19.76 6.40
C ILE A 366 -9.33 -19.97 6.59
N ILE A 367 -8.52 -18.91 6.57
CA ILE A 367 -7.07 -18.98 6.77
C ILE A 367 -6.73 -19.58 8.13
N HIS A 368 -7.46 -19.24 9.19
CA HIS A 368 -7.26 -19.88 10.49
C HIS A 368 -7.46 -21.40 10.44
N ARG A 369 -8.45 -21.88 9.67
CA ARG A 369 -8.64 -23.33 9.46
C ARG A 369 -7.52 -23.93 8.62
N ILE A 370 -7.07 -23.25 7.57
CA ILE A 370 -5.95 -23.70 6.73
C ILE A 370 -4.66 -23.78 7.54
N LYS A 371 -4.37 -22.79 8.41
CA LYS A 371 -3.20 -22.77 9.30
C LYS A 371 -3.19 -23.96 10.27
N ALA A 372 -4.34 -24.27 10.86
CA ALA A 372 -4.51 -25.34 11.84
C ALA A 372 -4.45 -26.75 11.23
N ILE A 373 -4.72 -26.90 9.94
CA ILE A 373 -4.77 -28.21 9.27
C ILE A 373 -3.52 -28.37 8.40
N GLU A 374 -2.57 -29.18 8.86
CA GLU A 374 -1.26 -29.32 8.22
C GLU A 374 -1.31 -29.70 6.72
N PRO A 375 -2.13 -30.66 6.25
CA PRO A 375 -2.27 -30.92 4.81
C PRO A 375 -2.74 -29.71 3.99
N LEU A 376 -3.63 -28.88 4.53
CA LEU A 376 -4.10 -27.67 3.85
C LEU A 376 -2.98 -26.63 3.78
N ARG A 377 -2.30 -26.38 4.90
CA ARG A 377 -1.12 -25.50 4.95
C ARG A 377 -0.04 -25.94 3.97
N ARG A 378 0.30 -27.23 3.94
CA ARG A 378 1.28 -27.78 2.97
C ARG A 378 0.79 -27.69 1.53
N GLY A 379 -0.52 -27.85 1.30
CA GLY A 379 -1.14 -27.65 -0.02
C GLY A 379 -0.95 -26.23 -0.55
N VAL A 380 -1.13 -25.20 0.29
CA VAL A 380 -0.83 -23.79 -0.05
C VAL A 380 0.63 -23.65 -0.48
N MET A 381 1.56 -24.14 0.35
CA MET A 381 3.00 -24.04 0.08
C MET A 381 3.39 -24.76 -1.22
N ARG A 382 2.88 -25.98 -1.43
CA ARG A 382 3.19 -26.79 -2.60
C ARG A 382 2.64 -26.18 -3.89
N MET A 383 1.40 -25.67 -3.85
CA MET A 383 0.80 -25.00 -5.00
C MET A 383 1.58 -23.74 -5.36
N ALA A 384 1.91 -22.89 -4.38
CA ALA A 384 2.73 -21.71 -4.61
C ALA A 384 4.13 -22.07 -5.16
N ALA A 385 4.80 -23.08 -4.60
CA ALA A 385 6.12 -23.52 -5.07
C ALA A 385 6.08 -24.00 -6.54
N LEU A 386 5.07 -24.78 -6.91
CA LEU A 386 4.90 -25.28 -8.29
C LEU A 386 4.63 -24.15 -9.28
N GLU A 387 3.81 -23.16 -8.90
CA GLU A 387 3.52 -21.99 -9.73
C GLU A 387 4.76 -21.12 -9.97
N GLN A 388 5.64 -21.02 -8.97
CA GLN A 388 6.87 -20.23 -9.08
C GLN A 388 7.96 -20.96 -9.88
N ALA A 389 8.00 -22.30 -9.81
CA ALA A 389 8.87 -23.13 -10.65
C ALA A 389 8.39 -23.25 -12.10
N GLY A 390 7.09 -23.02 -12.35
CA GLY A 390 6.46 -23.10 -13.67
C GLY A 390 6.61 -21.83 -14.52
N PRO A 391 6.23 -21.91 -15.81
CA PRO A 391 6.26 -20.78 -16.73
C PRO A 391 5.39 -19.61 -16.24
N ALA A 392 5.79 -18.39 -16.59
CA ALA A 392 5.07 -17.18 -16.22
C ALA A 392 3.67 -17.16 -16.87
N GLY A 393 2.61 -17.08 -16.06
CA GLY A 393 1.24 -16.85 -16.55
C GLY A 393 0.11 -17.55 -15.77
N ASP A 394 0.32 -18.77 -15.26
CA ASP A 394 -0.70 -19.54 -14.52
C ASP A 394 -0.32 -19.67 -13.04
N ARG A 395 -0.52 -18.60 -12.26
CA ARG A 395 -0.08 -18.49 -10.87
C ARG A 395 -1.18 -18.04 -9.89
N PRO A 396 -2.37 -18.67 -9.88
CA PRO A 396 -3.49 -18.16 -9.12
C PRO A 396 -3.29 -18.21 -7.60
N MET A 397 -2.57 -19.19 -7.02
CA MET A 397 -2.23 -19.18 -5.58
C MET A 397 -1.28 -18.02 -5.24
N SER A 398 -0.29 -17.80 -6.09
CA SER A 398 0.67 -16.71 -5.94
C SER A 398 -0.03 -15.35 -5.98
N ILE A 399 -0.98 -15.17 -6.92
CA ILE A 399 -1.81 -13.95 -7.01
C ILE A 399 -2.67 -13.79 -5.76
N VAL A 400 -3.37 -14.85 -5.31
CA VAL A 400 -4.18 -14.83 -4.08
C VAL A 400 -3.35 -14.38 -2.88
N LEU A 401 -2.16 -14.97 -2.69
CA LEU A 401 -1.26 -14.63 -1.59
C LEU A 401 -0.73 -13.20 -1.72
N TRP A 402 -0.32 -12.80 -2.93
CA TRP A 402 0.15 -11.46 -3.24
C TRP A 402 -0.89 -10.38 -2.89
N ASP A 403 -2.11 -10.54 -3.39
CA ASP A 403 -3.19 -9.58 -3.18
C ASP A 403 -3.66 -9.55 -1.73
N LEU A 404 -3.58 -10.69 -1.04
CA LEU A 404 -3.88 -10.77 0.39
C LEU A 404 -2.91 -9.91 1.23
N PHE A 405 -1.62 -9.84 0.85
CA PHE A 405 -0.60 -9.12 1.63
C PHE A 405 -0.39 -7.66 1.20
N THR A 406 -0.45 -7.38 -0.11
CA THR A 406 -0.19 -6.03 -0.64
C THR A 406 -1.34 -5.06 -0.42
N GLY A 407 -2.57 -5.58 -0.47
CA GLY A 407 -3.74 -4.71 -0.57
C GLY A 407 -4.06 -4.18 -1.96
N SER A 408 -3.36 -4.62 -3.00
CA SER A 408 -3.57 -4.20 -4.39
C SER A 408 -4.98 -4.54 -4.90
N ALA A 409 -5.55 -5.68 -4.49
CA ALA A 409 -6.92 -6.07 -4.84
C ALA A 409 -7.90 -6.10 -3.65
N PRO A 410 -9.20 -5.79 -3.88
CA PRO A 410 -10.28 -6.04 -2.93
C PRO A 410 -10.37 -7.49 -2.45
N TYR A 411 -10.80 -7.69 -1.21
CA TYR A 411 -11.04 -9.02 -0.65
C TYR A 411 -12.07 -9.83 -1.44
N ARG A 412 -13.08 -9.17 -1.98
CA ARG A 412 -14.09 -9.81 -2.82
C ARG A 412 -13.46 -10.51 -4.03
N GLU A 413 -12.50 -9.87 -4.70
CA GLU A 413 -11.84 -10.43 -5.87
C GLU A 413 -10.97 -11.63 -5.49
N VAL A 414 -10.19 -11.50 -4.42
CA VAL A 414 -9.39 -12.60 -3.84
C VAL A 414 -10.29 -13.80 -3.51
N PHE A 415 -11.44 -13.56 -2.87
CA PHE A 415 -12.39 -14.62 -2.50
C PHE A 415 -12.91 -15.38 -3.73
N PHE A 416 -13.39 -14.68 -4.76
CA PHE A 416 -13.93 -15.35 -5.96
C PHE A 416 -12.84 -16.06 -6.78
N LEU A 417 -11.62 -15.54 -6.80
CA LEU A 417 -10.48 -16.25 -7.40
C LEU A 417 -10.24 -17.61 -6.73
N THR A 418 -10.36 -17.68 -5.40
CA THR A 418 -10.21 -18.95 -4.66
C THR A 418 -11.36 -19.94 -4.88
N LEU A 419 -12.50 -19.49 -5.41
CA LEU A 419 -13.66 -20.36 -5.71
C LEU A 419 -13.63 -20.92 -7.14
N ALA A 420 -12.69 -20.50 -7.98
CA ALA A 420 -12.58 -21.02 -9.33
C ALA A 420 -12.39 -22.55 -9.30
N PRO A 421 -13.14 -23.34 -10.11
CA PRO A 421 -13.09 -24.81 -10.03
C PRO A 421 -11.67 -25.37 -10.21
N ARG A 422 -10.87 -24.76 -11.10
CA ARG A 422 -9.47 -25.11 -11.31
C ARG A 422 -8.61 -24.83 -10.07
N PHE A 423 -8.84 -23.71 -9.39
CA PHE A 423 -8.13 -23.37 -8.16
C PHE A 423 -8.44 -24.39 -7.06
N VAL A 424 -9.73 -24.65 -6.82
CA VAL A 424 -10.17 -25.58 -5.77
C VAL A 424 -9.66 -26.99 -6.05
N ALA A 425 -9.80 -27.49 -7.28
CA ALA A 425 -9.31 -28.81 -7.66
C ALA A 425 -7.80 -28.93 -7.46
N ARG A 426 -7.01 -27.94 -7.90
CA ARG A 426 -5.55 -27.92 -7.70
C ARG A 426 -5.19 -27.85 -6.22
N PHE A 427 -5.84 -26.98 -5.45
CA PHE A 427 -5.58 -26.84 -4.02
C PHE A 427 -5.85 -28.15 -3.27
N LEU A 428 -7.04 -28.74 -3.47
CA LEU A 428 -7.41 -30.01 -2.84
C LEU A 428 -6.48 -31.15 -3.26
N TRP A 429 -6.10 -31.22 -4.54
CA TRP A 429 -5.14 -32.20 -5.03
C TRP A 429 -3.78 -32.06 -4.36
N GLN A 430 -3.22 -30.85 -4.27
CA GLN A 430 -1.92 -30.63 -3.62
C GLN A 430 -2.00 -30.88 -2.10
N SER A 431 -3.12 -30.54 -1.45
CA SER A 431 -3.36 -30.88 -0.04
C SER A 431 -3.45 -32.38 0.19
N ALA A 432 -4.12 -33.13 -0.68
CA ALA A 432 -4.20 -34.58 -0.60
C ALA A 432 -2.83 -35.25 -0.82
N ARG A 433 -2.05 -34.77 -1.78
CA ARG A 433 -0.66 -35.25 -1.99
C ARG A 433 0.21 -34.96 -0.79
N ALA A 434 0.08 -33.77 -0.19
CA ALA A 434 0.81 -33.42 1.02
C ALA A 434 0.44 -34.33 2.20
N ALA A 435 -0.82 -34.77 2.31
CA ALA A 435 -1.23 -35.74 3.32
C ALA A 435 -0.57 -37.12 3.10
N GLY A 436 -0.48 -37.59 1.85
CA GLY A 436 0.12 -38.88 1.51
C GLY A 436 1.65 -38.93 1.61
N SER A 437 2.34 -37.79 1.40
CA SER A 437 3.79 -37.69 1.54
C SER A 437 4.29 -37.71 2.98
N ALA A 438 3.42 -37.74 4.00
CA ALA A 438 3.86 -37.97 5.38
C ALA A 438 4.46 -39.37 5.62
N CYS A 439 4.32 -40.30 4.67
CA CYS A 439 4.91 -41.65 4.72
C CYS A 439 6.20 -41.83 3.88
N ALA A 440 6.69 -40.80 3.19
CA ALA A 440 7.94 -40.86 2.43
C ALA A 440 8.82 -39.67 2.82
N GLY A 441 10.05 -39.96 3.27
CA GLY A 441 10.97 -39.02 3.91
C GLY A 441 11.13 -37.68 3.19
N GLU A 442 11.44 -36.67 4.00
CA GLU A 442 11.72 -35.28 3.62
C GLU A 442 12.47 -35.16 2.29
N GLU A 443 11.77 -34.73 1.23
CA GLU A 443 12.43 -34.20 0.03
C GLU A 443 13.07 -32.86 0.41
N ARG A 444 14.36 -32.93 0.69
CA ARG A 444 15.28 -31.82 0.87
C ARG A 444 15.20 -30.91 -0.36
N SER A 445 14.54 -29.76 -0.22
CA SER A 445 14.58 -28.68 -1.22
C SER A 445 16.03 -28.32 -1.50
N ARG A 446 16.45 -28.45 -2.77
CA ARG A 446 17.78 -28.10 -3.27
C ARG A 446 18.14 -26.66 -2.85
N SER A 447 19.39 -26.49 -2.40
CA SER A 447 19.98 -25.20 -2.07
C SER A 447 19.85 -24.23 -3.24
N MET A 448 19.34 -23.02 -2.96
CA MET A 448 19.39 -21.90 -3.89
C MET A 448 20.85 -21.57 -4.24
N HIS A 449 21.12 -21.30 -5.52
CA HIS A 449 22.34 -20.64 -5.94
C HIS A 449 22.39 -19.22 -5.34
N GLU A 450 23.46 -18.90 -4.63
CA GLU A 450 23.76 -17.59 -3.99
C GLU A 450 24.07 -16.46 -5.00
N GLY A 451 23.81 -16.63 -6.30
CA GLY A 451 24.40 -15.82 -7.37
C GLY A 451 23.55 -14.68 -7.94
N ALA A 452 22.45 -14.26 -7.32
CA ALA A 452 21.63 -13.16 -7.85
C ALA A 452 21.20 -12.18 -6.74
N LEU A 453 22.17 -11.72 -5.95
CA LEU A 453 21.98 -10.59 -5.04
C LEU A 453 22.14 -9.29 -5.84
N GLY A 454 21.14 -8.42 -5.71
CA GLY A 454 20.92 -7.26 -6.56
C GLY A 454 22.09 -6.28 -6.62
N LYS A 455 22.21 -5.63 -7.78
CA LYS A 455 23.12 -4.50 -8.06
C LYS A 455 22.97 -3.40 -6.99
N GLU A 456 24.09 -2.87 -6.51
CA GLU A 456 24.15 -1.62 -5.73
C GLU A 456 23.87 -0.43 -6.67
N TYR A 457 23.04 0.51 -6.23
CA TYR A 457 22.70 1.73 -6.98
C TYR A 457 23.37 2.92 -6.30
N THR A 458 23.98 3.82 -7.07
CA THR A 458 24.62 5.05 -6.55
C THR A 458 23.61 6.19 -6.44
N ASP A 459 23.95 7.24 -5.67
CA ASP A 459 23.09 8.39 -5.29
C ASP A 459 22.37 9.13 -6.44
N ALA A 460 22.70 8.83 -7.70
CA ALA A 460 22.10 9.43 -8.90
C ALA A 460 21.02 8.59 -9.60
N GLU A 461 20.75 7.35 -9.17
CA GLU A 461 19.77 6.47 -9.82
C GLU A 461 18.37 6.58 -9.17
N ALA A 462 17.36 7.03 -9.94
CA ALA A 462 15.97 7.12 -9.48
C ALA A 462 15.29 5.74 -9.43
N ILE A 463 14.77 5.35 -8.25
CA ILE A 463 14.21 4.02 -7.96
C ILE A 463 12.92 3.69 -8.76
N CYS A 464 12.31 4.66 -9.44
CA CYS A 464 11.18 4.45 -10.36
C CYS A 464 11.26 5.40 -11.56
N ARG A 465 11.55 4.86 -12.74
CA ARG A 465 11.25 5.50 -14.02
C ARG A 465 10.35 4.58 -14.85
N GLN A 466 9.37 5.15 -15.53
CA GLN A 466 8.46 4.43 -16.39
C GLN A 466 9.24 3.91 -17.62
N GLY A 467 9.35 2.58 -17.78
CA GLY A 467 9.72 1.96 -19.06
C GLY A 467 11.10 1.29 -19.23
N GLU A 468 11.81 0.84 -18.19
CA GLU A 468 13.05 0.06 -18.41
C GLU A 468 12.79 -1.42 -18.78
N PRO A 469 13.38 -1.96 -19.87
CA PRO A 469 13.31 -3.37 -20.23
C PRO A 469 14.27 -4.22 -19.38
N GLY A 470 13.78 -5.37 -18.88
CA GLY A 470 14.60 -6.33 -18.12
C GLY A 470 15.71 -6.95 -18.97
N ASN A 471 16.93 -7.02 -18.42
CA ASN A 471 18.10 -7.55 -19.11
C ASN A 471 17.95 -9.04 -19.49
N VAL A 472 18.04 -9.31 -20.80
CA VAL A 472 18.34 -10.62 -21.40
C VAL A 472 19.88 -10.77 -21.46
N PRO A 473 20.48 -11.93 -21.15
CA PRO A 473 21.94 -12.06 -21.08
C PRO A 473 22.57 -12.16 -22.48
N PRO A 474 23.71 -11.48 -22.75
CA PRO A 474 24.54 -11.77 -23.90
C PRO A 474 25.69 -12.75 -23.58
N ARG A 475 26.06 -13.54 -24.61
CA ARG A 475 27.16 -14.52 -24.63
C ARG A 475 28.54 -13.85 -24.70
N ALA A 476 29.50 -14.53 -24.05
CA ALA A 476 30.93 -14.72 -24.33
C ALA A 476 31.86 -13.51 -24.69
N GLU A 477 32.89 -13.40 -23.86
CA GLU A 477 34.17 -12.65 -23.91
C GLU A 477 34.99 -12.81 -25.22
N PRO A 478 35.99 -11.93 -25.52
CA PRO A 478 37.30 -11.99 -24.84
C PRO A 478 38.13 -10.69 -24.63
N GLU A 479 38.93 -10.75 -23.54
CA GLU A 479 40.34 -10.33 -23.30
C GLU A 479 40.89 -8.88 -23.36
N ARG A 480 41.62 -8.60 -22.24
CA ARG A 480 42.93 -7.92 -22.03
C ARG A 480 43.05 -6.38 -22.05
N GLY A 481 43.72 -5.88 -21.00
CA GLY A 481 44.38 -4.57 -20.98
C GLY A 481 44.82 -4.08 -19.59
N THR A 482 46.12 -4.20 -19.31
CA THR A 482 46.88 -3.82 -18.10
C THR A 482 46.99 -2.32 -17.84
N GLY A 483 47.20 -1.89 -16.58
CA GLY A 483 47.71 -0.55 -16.27
C GLY A 483 47.78 -0.21 -14.77
N SER A 484 49.00 -0.11 -14.26
CA SER A 484 49.44 0.21 -12.89
C SER A 484 49.58 1.72 -12.60
N THR A 485 49.45 2.13 -11.32
CA THR A 485 50.29 3.10 -10.55
C THR A 485 49.66 3.31 -9.16
N GLN A 486 50.28 2.95 -8.01
CA GLN A 486 51.41 3.52 -7.23
C GLN A 486 51.10 4.75 -6.34
N GLU A 487 51.44 4.57 -5.04
CA GLU A 487 51.88 5.51 -3.98
C GLU A 487 50.83 6.44 -3.32
N ALA A 488 50.47 6.32 -2.04
CA ALA A 488 51.20 6.36 -0.75
C ALA A 488 51.61 7.78 -0.29
N LEU A 489 51.12 8.22 0.88
CA LEU A 489 51.85 9.07 1.86
C LEU A 489 51.06 9.27 3.18
N SER A 490 51.57 8.59 4.22
CA SER A 490 51.80 8.96 5.64
C SER A 490 50.87 9.89 6.46
N ALA A 491 50.28 9.28 7.50
CA ALA A 491 50.49 9.49 8.95
C ALA A 491 50.66 10.90 9.57
N GLY A 492 49.85 11.16 10.60
CA GLY A 492 50.08 12.17 11.64
C GLY A 492 49.11 12.03 12.83
N GLN A 493 49.64 11.62 13.98
CA GLN A 493 49.08 11.68 15.35
C GLN A 493 50.25 12.06 16.28
N PRO A 494 50.09 12.40 17.57
CA PRO A 494 48.89 12.77 18.38
C PRO A 494 49.16 13.99 19.31
N LEU A 495 48.20 14.38 20.17
CA LEU A 495 48.35 14.51 21.65
C LEU A 495 47.26 15.36 22.34
N SER A 496 46.82 14.86 23.51
CA SER A 496 46.30 15.52 24.75
C SER A 496 45.19 16.59 24.64
N GLY A 497 44.17 16.67 25.48
CA GLY A 497 43.88 16.10 26.80
C GLY A 497 42.89 17.04 27.50
N SER A 498 42.01 16.51 28.35
CA SER A 498 41.44 17.13 29.57
C SER A 498 40.13 16.46 29.94
N GLY A 499 40.19 15.66 31.00
CA GLY A 499 39.02 15.19 31.74
C GLY A 499 38.70 16.17 32.86
N VAL A 500 37.40 16.34 33.11
CA VAL A 500 36.88 16.97 34.34
C VAL A 500 35.91 15.98 34.98
N ARG A 501 36.29 15.48 36.17
CA ARG A 501 35.42 14.92 37.24
C ARG A 501 35.02 16.11 38.13
N VAL A 502 33.91 16.17 38.86
CA VAL A 502 33.32 15.35 39.96
C VAL A 502 31.95 16.00 40.34
N PRO A 503 31.19 15.67 41.42
CA PRO A 503 30.81 14.43 42.14
C PRO A 503 29.25 14.26 42.17
N GLY A 504 28.61 13.10 42.43
CA GLY A 504 28.60 12.30 43.66
C GLY A 504 27.51 12.79 44.64
N LEU A 505 26.36 12.08 44.75
CA LEU A 505 25.47 12.13 45.92
C LEU A 505 24.48 10.94 45.95
N SER A 506 24.54 10.20 47.06
CA SER A 506 23.57 9.27 47.67
C SER A 506 24.03 9.17 49.15
N PRO A 507 23.26 8.69 50.14
CA PRO A 507 21.99 7.95 50.09
C PRO A 507 20.98 8.34 51.22
N ARG A 508 19.92 7.50 51.39
CA ARG A 508 19.05 7.30 52.60
C ARG A 508 17.83 8.25 52.69
N LEU A 509 16.62 7.88 53.13
CA LEU A 509 16.06 6.75 53.90
C LEU A 509 14.51 6.79 53.75
N GLY A 510 13.82 5.64 53.90
CA GLY A 510 12.52 5.60 54.61
C GLY A 510 11.26 5.11 53.88
N GLY A 511 10.82 3.88 54.22
CA GLY A 511 9.42 3.62 54.59
C GLY A 511 8.52 2.85 53.59
N PRO A 512 7.96 1.68 53.95
CA PRO A 512 7.11 0.87 53.09
C PRO A 512 5.64 1.29 53.17
N ILE A 513 4.93 1.28 52.04
CA ILE A 513 3.46 1.39 52.03
C ILE A 513 2.88 0.02 51.72
N ALA A 514 2.09 -0.45 52.66
CA ALA A 514 1.34 -1.69 52.64
C ALA A 514 0.41 -1.78 51.42
N SER A 515 0.41 -2.93 50.74
CA SER A 515 -0.72 -3.37 49.94
C SER A 515 -1.14 -4.75 50.43
N THR A 516 -2.40 -4.80 50.85
CA THR A 516 -3.16 -5.94 51.32
C THR A 516 -3.29 -7.01 50.22
N PRO A 517 -3.08 -8.30 50.51
CA PRO A 517 -3.33 -9.36 49.54
C PRO A 517 -4.83 -9.70 49.49
N LEU A 518 -5.47 -9.37 48.38
CA LEU A 518 -6.78 -9.90 48.00
C LEU A 518 -6.65 -11.39 47.69
N THR A 519 -7.14 -12.21 48.62
CA THR A 519 -7.24 -13.66 48.50
C THR A 519 -8.41 -14.02 47.59
N LEU A 520 -8.12 -14.25 46.31
CA LEU A 520 -9.06 -14.91 45.38
C LEU A 520 -8.93 -16.42 45.55
N ARG A 521 -10.02 -17.04 46.06
CA ARG A 521 -10.18 -18.49 46.16
C ARG A 521 -10.12 -19.11 44.76
N PHE A 522 -9.09 -19.91 44.51
CA PHE A 522 -9.01 -20.80 43.37
C PHE A 522 -9.92 -22.01 43.59
N LEU A 523 -10.90 -22.19 42.70
CA LEU A 523 -11.59 -23.46 42.50
C LEU A 523 -10.65 -24.40 41.73
N PRO A 524 -10.50 -25.68 42.13
CA PRO A 524 -9.57 -26.59 41.49
C PRO A 524 -10.12 -27.06 40.14
N TRP A 525 -9.55 -26.54 39.05
CA TRP A 525 -9.76 -27.10 37.71
C TRP A 525 -8.95 -28.39 37.59
N LYS A 526 -9.67 -29.52 37.48
CA LYS A 526 -9.07 -30.85 37.29
C LYS A 526 -8.20 -30.87 36.03
N ARG A 527 -6.94 -31.21 36.25
CA ARG A 527 -5.92 -31.56 35.26
C ARG A 527 -6.39 -32.83 34.52
N CYS A 528 -6.76 -32.71 33.25
CA CYS A 528 -6.87 -33.86 32.37
C CYS A 528 -5.54 -33.97 31.61
N GLN A 529 -4.72 -34.93 32.01
CA GLN A 529 -3.57 -35.37 31.23
C GLN A 529 -4.11 -36.04 29.97
N THR A 530 -3.74 -35.54 28.79
CA THR A 530 -3.84 -36.31 27.54
C THR A 530 -2.42 -36.64 27.10
N GLU A 531 -1.94 -37.78 27.60
CA GLU A 531 -0.97 -38.59 26.87
C GLU A 531 -1.70 -39.37 25.78
N GLY A 532 -1.03 -39.59 24.64
CA GLY A 532 -1.47 -40.52 23.60
C GLY A 532 -1.98 -39.84 22.33
N GLY A 533 -1.12 -39.82 21.31
CA GLY A 533 -1.55 -39.53 19.94
C GLY A 533 -2.55 -40.57 19.48
N ASP A 534 -3.74 -40.13 19.12
CA ASP A 534 -4.78 -41.01 18.58
C ASP A 534 -4.71 -40.97 17.05
N VAL A 535 -4.36 -42.12 16.47
CA VAL A 535 -4.34 -42.35 15.03
C VAL A 535 -5.76 -42.16 14.49
N MET A 536 -5.92 -41.22 13.57
CA MET A 536 -7.20 -40.91 12.93
C MET A 536 -7.80 -42.16 12.29
N THR A 537 -8.85 -42.73 12.90
CA THR A 537 -9.48 -43.97 12.45
C THR A 537 -10.22 -43.81 11.12
N ARG A 538 -10.28 -44.86 10.31
CA ARG A 538 -10.92 -44.88 8.95
C ARG A 538 -12.37 -44.34 8.92
N LYS A 539 -13.08 -44.30 10.05
CA LYS A 539 -14.45 -43.74 10.16
C LYS A 539 -14.49 -42.21 10.12
N THR A 540 -13.54 -41.51 10.74
CA THR A 540 -13.50 -40.03 10.71
C THR A 540 -13.04 -39.52 9.34
N TRP A 541 -12.13 -40.23 8.68
CA TRP A 541 -11.74 -39.93 7.28
C TRP A 541 -12.93 -40.05 6.30
N ARG A 542 -13.78 -41.08 6.45
CA ARG A 542 -14.98 -41.24 5.61
C ARG A 542 -16.01 -40.12 5.81
N LEU A 543 -16.18 -39.62 7.02
CA LEU A 543 -17.10 -38.51 7.31
C LEU A 543 -16.59 -37.17 6.78
N THR A 544 -15.28 -36.91 6.85
CA THR A 544 -14.67 -35.68 6.31
C THR A 544 -14.63 -35.67 4.78
N VAL A 545 -14.39 -36.83 4.16
CA VAL A 545 -14.49 -37.01 2.70
C VAL A 545 -15.93 -36.90 2.23
N LEU A 546 -16.91 -37.47 2.95
CA LEU A 546 -18.34 -37.29 2.61
C LEU A 546 -18.78 -35.83 2.76
N ALA A 547 -18.33 -35.10 3.79
CA ALA A 547 -18.67 -33.68 3.95
C ALA A 547 -18.05 -32.82 2.84
N ALA A 548 -16.82 -33.10 2.43
CA ALA A 548 -16.16 -32.44 1.30
C ALA A 548 -16.79 -32.79 -0.06
N VAL A 549 -17.23 -34.04 -0.23
CA VAL A 549 -17.96 -34.50 -1.43
C VAL A 549 -19.40 -33.98 -1.45
N LEU A 550 -20.06 -33.77 -0.31
CA LEU A 550 -21.38 -33.14 -0.22
C LEU A 550 -21.30 -31.64 -0.48
N LEU A 551 -20.27 -30.95 0.02
CA LEU A 551 -20.00 -29.54 -0.33
C LEU A 551 -19.61 -29.39 -1.82
N GLY A 552 -18.84 -30.32 -2.37
CA GLY A 552 -18.53 -30.40 -3.80
C GLY A 552 -19.73 -30.79 -4.67
N GLY A 553 -20.62 -31.65 -4.16
CA GLY A 553 -21.82 -32.13 -4.85
C GLY A 553 -22.93 -31.10 -4.92
N VAL A 554 -23.09 -30.27 -3.88
CA VAL A 554 -23.97 -29.09 -3.91
C VAL A 554 -23.43 -28.05 -4.89
N ALA A 555 -22.11 -27.87 -4.99
CA ALA A 555 -21.50 -27.01 -6.01
C ALA A 555 -21.67 -27.58 -7.44
N PHE A 556 -21.63 -28.91 -7.61
CA PHE A 556 -21.84 -29.59 -8.90
C PHE A 556 -23.30 -29.56 -9.37
N ALA A 557 -24.27 -29.67 -8.44
CA ALA A 557 -25.69 -29.55 -8.74
C ALA A 557 -26.09 -28.11 -9.14
N VAL A 558 -25.44 -27.09 -8.57
CA VAL A 558 -25.64 -25.68 -8.98
C VAL A 558 -25.01 -25.40 -10.36
N SER A 559 -23.98 -26.13 -10.78
CA SER A 559 -23.37 -26.00 -12.12
C SER A 559 -24.14 -26.67 -13.26
N LEU A 560 -25.19 -27.44 -12.97
CA LEU A 560 -26.09 -28.04 -13.98
C LEU A 560 -27.31 -27.17 -14.28
N LEU A 561 -27.50 -26.06 -13.56
CA LEU A 561 -28.44 -25.02 -13.98
C LEU A 561 -27.82 -24.26 -15.16
N PRO A 562 -28.53 -24.05 -16.27
CA PRO A 562 -28.07 -23.16 -17.31
C PRO A 562 -27.82 -21.79 -16.68
N GLY A 563 -26.55 -21.42 -16.54
CA GLY A 563 -26.18 -20.08 -16.11
C GLY A 563 -26.80 -19.08 -17.08
N PRO A 564 -27.18 -17.87 -16.62
CA PRO A 564 -27.61 -16.84 -17.53
C PRO A 564 -26.49 -16.67 -18.56
N THR A 565 -26.81 -16.84 -19.85
CA THR A 565 -25.88 -16.56 -20.94
C THR A 565 -25.31 -15.18 -20.67
N ALA A 566 -24.03 -15.14 -20.30
CA ALA A 566 -23.37 -13.91 -19.93
C ALA A 566 -23.41 -13.01 -21.16
N ALA A 567 -24.25 -11.98 -21.10
CA ALA A 567 -24.20 -10.89 -22.05
C ALA A 567 -22.74 -10.42 -22.09
N GLN A 568 -22.16 -10.43 -23.28
CA GLN A 568 -20.79 -9.99 -23.53
C GLN A 568 -20.66 -8.60 -22.91
N ALA A 569 -19.82 -8.46 -21.87
CA ALA A 569 -19.68 -7.20 -21.17
C ALA A 569 -19.09 -6.17 -22.15
N THR A 570 -19.93 -5.25 -22.61
CA THR A 570 -19.52 -4.13 -23.47
C THR A 570 -19.07 -2.98 -22.58
N ARG A 571 -17.86 -2.46 -22.82
CA ARG A 571 -17.32 -1.32 -22.08
C ARG A 571 -16.94 -0.18 -23.02
N THR A 572 -17.42 1.01 -22.69
CA THR A 572 -17.00 2.24 -23.35
C THR A 572 -15.93 2.94 -22.51
N VAL A 573 -14.83 3.34 -23.14
CA VAL A 573 -13.75 4.12 -22.54
C VAL A 573 -13.64 5.44 -23.28
N TYR A 574 -13.78 6.55 -22.55
CA TYR A 574 -13.62 7.89 -23.10
C TYR A 574 -12.16 8.32 -23.04
N MET A 575 -11.66 8.86 -24.14
CA MET A 575 -10.29 9.37 -24.27
C MET A 575 -10.29 10.74 -24.94
N ALA A 576 -9.21 11.48 -24.79
CA ALA A 576 -8.93 12.72 -25.50
C ALA A 576 -7.54 12.65 -26.15
N ALA A 577 -7.42 13.18 -27.38
CA ALA A 577 -6.15 13.55 -27.98
C ALA A 577 -5.85 15.01 -27.63
N VAL A 578 -4.84 15.24 -26.80
CA VAL A 578 -4.52 16.57 -26.25
C VAL A 578 -3.11 17.00 -26.65
N GLU A 579 -2.91 18.31 -26.74
CA GLU A 579 -1.60 18.93 -26.98
C GLU A 579 -1.33 19.96 -25.87
N PRO A 580 -0.74 19.55 -24.73
CA PRO A 580 -0.25 20.49 -23.74
C PRO A 580 0.74 21.48 -24.37
N LYS A 581 0.54 22.77 -24.11
CA LYS A 581 1.41 23.86 -24.58
C LYS A 581 1.94 24.66 -23.40
N GLY A 582 3.20 25.06 -23.50
CA GLY A 582 3.86 26.03 -22.63
C GLY A 582 4.64 27.02 -23.49
N GLY A 583 4.94 28.19 -22.94
CA GLY A 583 5.75 29.16 -23.67
C GLY A 583 5.89 30.46 -22.91
N THR A 584 7.04 31.09 -23.08
CA THR A 584 7.41 32.36 -22.42
C THR A 584 8.31 33.19 -23.32
N GLY A 585 8.61 34.43 -22.89
CA GLY A 585 9.51 35.34 -23.59
C GLY A 585 10.98 35.02 -23.34
N VAL A 586 11.84 35.24 -24.34
CA VAL A 586 13.30 35.09 -24.24
C VAL A 586 13.93 35.94 -23.14
N SER A 587 13.27 37.02 -22.72
CA SER A 587 13.71 37.87 -21.61
C SER A 587 13.51 37.23 -20.23
N GLN A 588 12.58 36.29 -20.10
CA GLN A 588 12.32 35.55 -18.86
C GLN A 588 13.07 34.22 -18.85
N GLU A 589 13.08 33.52 -19.99
CA GLU A 589 13.74 32.22 -20.13
C GLU A 589 14.32 32.10 -21.54
N ALA A 590 15.62 31.85 -21.63
CA ALA A 590 16.32 31.73 -22.89
C ALA A 590 15.72 30.60 -23.75
N PHE A 591 15.72 30.78 -25.08
CA PHE A 591 15.23 29.76 -25.99
C PHE A 591 16.08 28.48 -25.88
N PRO A 592 15.48 27.32 -25.55
CA PRO A 592 16.24 26.10 -25.31
C PRO A 592 16.78 25.50 -26.61
N ASN A 593 17.86 24.73 -26.51
CA ASN A 593 18.48 24.08 -27.67
C ASN A 593 17.54 23.00 -28.26
N PRO A 594 17.05 23.16 -29.51
CA PRO A 594 16.14 22.19 -30.12
C PRO A 594 16.74 20.80 -30.30
N SER A 595 18.07 20.66 -30.36
CA SER A 595 18.73 19.36 -30.56
C SER A 595 18.64 18.42 -29.36
N LEU A 596 18.18 18.92 -28.20
CA LEU A 596 17.95 18.11 -27.00
C LEU A 596 16.59 17.40 -27.01
N LEU A 597 15.69 17.74 -27.94
CA LEU A 597 14.40 17.06 -28.07
C LEU A 597 14.52 15.83 -28.96
N PRO A 598 13.81 14.73 -28.63
CA PRO A 598 13.73 13.57 -29.51
C PRO A 598 13.18 13.95 -30.89
N ALA A 599 13.77 13.37 -31.94
CA ALA A 599 13.27 13.54 -33.29
C ALA A 599 11.83 13.02 -33.44
N GLY A 600 11.02 13.68 -34.27
CA GLY A 600 9.62 13.33 -34.55
C GLY A 600 8.64 14.46 -34.24
N GLY A 601 7.35 14.22 -34.47
CA GLY A 601 6.28 15.21 -34.27
C GLY A 601 5.74 15.27 -32.83
N GLY A 602 6.24 14.43 -31.93
CA GLY A 602 5.72 14.30 -30.56
C GLY A 602 6.12 15.44 -29.62
N TYR A 603 7.24 16.09 -29.88
CA TYR A 603 7.67 17.29 -29.17
C TYR A 603 7.92 18.37 -30.22
N VAL A 604 7.24 19.51 -30.07
CA VAL A 604 7.40 20.63 -30.99
C VAL A 604 7.83 21.84 -30.20
N LEU A 605 9.03 22.34 -30.53
CA LEU A 605 9.58 23.57 -30.00
C LEU A 605 9.60 24.61 -31.12
N LYS A 606 8.84 25.68 -30.95
CA LYS A 606 8.81 26.82 -31.86
C LYS A 606 9.78 27.88 -31.41
N ALA A 607 10.59 28.35 -32.35
CA ALA A 607 11.50 29.47 -32.14
C ALA A 607 10.73 30.74 -31.69
N PRO A 608 11.42 31.68 -31.01
CA PRO A 608 10.81 32.94 -30.61
C PRO A 608 10.16 33.66 -31.78
N ASP A 609 8.93 34.13 -31.59
CA ASP A 609 8.23 34.98 -32.54
C ASP A 609 8.74 36.45 -32.49
N ASN A 610 8.07 37.36 -33.22
CA ASN A 610 8.42 38.79 -33.25
C ASN A 610 8.23 39.50 -31.90
N THR A 611 7.53 38.89 -30.94
CA THR A 611 7.42 39.38 -29.55
C THR A 611 8.50 38.79 -28.64
N GLY A 612 9.35 37.91 -29.18
CA GLY A 612 10.34 37.16 -28.43
C GLY A 612 9.76 35.98 -27.67
N ARG A 613 8.50 35.58 -27.91
CA ARG A 613 7.86 34.45 -27.23
C ARG A 613 8.17 33.14 -27.97
N TRP A 614 8.73 32.18 -27.26
CA TRP A 614 8.89 30.81 -27.77
C TRP A 614 7.83 29.89 -27.14
N GLU A 615 7.50 28.79 -27.84
CA GLU A 615 6.51 27.81 -27.39
C GLU A 615 7.07 26.40 -27.45
N VAL A 616 6.72 25.58 -26.47
CA VAL A 616 6.90 24.14 -26.48
C VAL A 616 5.55 23.45 -26.39
N SER A 617 5.39 22.35 -27.11
CA SER A 617 4.20 21.53 -27.05
C SER A 617 4.53 20.04 -27.16
N THR A 618 3.67 19.21 -26.60
CA THR A 618 3.75 17.76 -26.73
C THR A 618 2.37 17.20 -26.98
N TYR A 619 2.26 16.05 -27.62
CA TYR A 619 0.99 15.41 -27.94
C TYR A 619 0.80 14.15 -27.11
N GLN A 620 -0.38 13.96 -26.53
CA GLN A 620 -0.64 12.86 -25.61
C GLN A 620 -2.06 12.30 -25.75
N TRP A 621 -2.20 11.01 -25.42
CA TRP A 621 -3.50 10.39 -25.13
C TRP A 621 -3.89 10.62 -23.68
N GLN A 622 -5.15 10.94 -23.40
CA GLN A 622 -5.66 11.09 -22.05
C GLN A 622 -6.99 10.33 -21.86
N PRO A 623 -7.05 9.27 -21.02
CA PRO A 623 -5.91 8.63 -20.37
C PRO A 623 -4.98 7.97 -21.40
N SER A 624 -3.68 7.92 -21.09
CA SER A 624 -2.68 7.19 -21.87
C SER A 624 -2.61 5.71 -21.51
N PHE A 625 -3.37 5.26 -20.51
CA PHE A 625 -3.35 3.88 -20.01
C PHE A 625 -4.77 3.38 -19.75
N ILE A 626 -5.12 2.25 -20.36
CA ILE A 626 -6.48 1.69 -20.33
C ILE A 626 -6.40 0.23 -19.92
N VAL A 627 -7.10 -0.17 -18.86
CA VAL A 627 -7.10 -1.55 -18.35
C VAL A 627 -8.46 -2.20 -18.60
N VAL A 628 -8.46 -3.35 -19.29
CA VAL A 628 -9.63 -4.13 -19.70
C VAL A 628 -9.36 -5.63 -19.52
N ASN A 629 -10.37 -6.48 -19.56
CA ASN A 629 -10.20 -7.94 -19.45
C ASN A 629 -10.18 -8.61 -20.82
N GLN A 630 -9.59 -9.79 -20.93
CA GLN A 630 -9.61 -10.62 -22.13
C GLN A 630 -11.04 -11.08 -22.44
N GLY A 631 -11.43 -11.04 -23.71
CA GLY A 631 -12.77 -11.38 -24.20
C GLY A 631 -13.82 -10.28 -23.97
N GLU A 632 -13.41 -9.10 -23.51
CA GLU A 632 -14.27 -7.92 -23.36
C GLU A 632 -14.45 -7.22 -24.71
N GLN A 633 -15.67 -6.75 -24.99
CA GLN A 633 -15.90 -5.89 -26.15
C GLN A 633 -15.71 -4.43 -25.70
N VAL A 634 -14.69 -3.77 -26.25
CA VAL A 634 -14.26 -2.44 -25.83
C VAL A 634 -14.56 -1.44 -26.95
N THR A 635 -15.15 -0.30 -26.61
CA THR A 635 -15.28 0.86 -27.50
C THR A 635 -14.49 2.03 -26.94
N LEU A 636 -13.49 2.50 -27.67
CA LEU A 636 -12.81 3.77 -27.37
C LEU A 636 -13.59 4.90 -28.03
N GLU A 637 -14.02 5.88 -27.24
CA GLU A 637 -14.62 7.12 -27.74
C GLU A 637 -13.63 8.26 -27.49
N ILE A 638 -12.96 8.67 -28.57
CA ILE A 638 -11.79 9.54 -28.52
C ILE A 638 -12.14 10.91 -29.09
N ILE A 639 -12.12 11.96 -28.27
CA ILE A 639 -12.31 13.33 -28.73
C ILE A 639 -10.97 13.95 -29.14
N GLY A 640 -10.89 14.49 -30.37
CA GLY A 640 -9.74 15.31 -30.76
C GLY A 640 -9.85 16.72 -30.19
N ILE A 641 -8.95 17.12 -29.30
CA ILE A 641 -8.94 18.48 -28.72
C ILE A 641 -7.98 19.39 -29.50
N ASN A 642 -6.78 18.89 -29.79
CA ASN A 642 -5.71 19.63 -30.44
C ASN A 642 -5.25 18.93 -31.73
N GLY A 643 -4.32 19.53 -32.50
CA GLY A 643 -3.90 19.01 -33.80
C GLY A 643 -4.97 19.11 -34.89
N ALA A 644 -4.63 18.84 -36.16
CA ALA A 644 -5.62 18.72 -37.23
C ALA A 644 -6.16 17.27 -37.32
N GLU A 645 -5.25 16.30 -37.26
CA GLU A 645 -5.55 14.87 -37.28
C GLU A 645 -4.46 14.05 -36.57
N HIS A 646 -4.86 12.90 -36.02
CA HIS A 646 -3.99 11.91 -35.38
C HIS A 646 -4.22 10.54 -36.00
N VAL A 647 -3.40 10.19 -37.00
CA VAL A 647 -3.40 8.86 -37.60
C VAL A 647 -2.77 7.88 -36.62
N SER A 648 -3.53 6.88 -36.19
CA SER A 648 -3.22 6.06 -35.03
C SER A 648 -3.48 4.58 -35.28
N SER A 649 -2.89 3.72 -34.45
CA SER A 649 -3.06 2.26 -34.50
C SER A 649 -3.06 1.66 -33.09
N LEU A 650 -3.68 0.49 -32.94
CA LEU A 650 -3.67 -0.34 -31.74
C LEU A 650 -3.52 -1.82 -32.12
N PRO A 651 -2.35 -2.28 -32.60
CA PRO A 651 -2.16 -3.67 -32.98
C PRO A 651 -2.21 -4.62 -31.76
N PRO A 652 -2.78 -5.84 -31.89
CA PRO A 652 -3.37 -6.42 -33.10
C PRO A 652 -4.88 -6.16 -33.24
N TYR A 653 -5.45 -5.24 -32.45
CA TYR A 653 -6.90 -5.06 -32.37
C TYR A 653 -7.45 -4.12 -33.44
N VAL A 654 -6.69 -3.08 -33.78
CA VAL A 654 -7.10 -2.05 -34.73
C VAL A 654 -5.87 -1.59 -35.50
N ASP A 655 -5.81 -1.92 -36.79
CA ASP A 655 -4.64 -1.61 -37.62
C ASP A 655 -4.47 -0.11 -37.85
N LYS A 656 -5.58 0.62 -38.03
CA LYS A 656 -5.57 2.07 -38.27
C LYS A 656 -6.88 2.73 -37.87
N PHE A 657 -6.79 3.89 -37.23
CA PHE A 657 -7.91 4.81 -37.00
C PHE A 657 -7.40 6.27 -37.00
N THR A 658 -8.25 7.24 -37.32
CA THR A 658 -7.86 8.66 -37.37
C THR A 658 -8.74 9.48 -36.43
N VAL A 659 -8.13 10.18 -35.49
CA VAL A 659 -8.83 11.13 -34.60
C VAL A 659 -8.71 12.53 -35.17
N LYS A 660 -9.84 13.23 -35.33
CA LYS A 660 -9.89 14.61 -35.86
C LYS A 660 -10.33 15.59 -34.78
N ARG A 661 -9.81 16.81 -34.85
CA ARG A 661 -10.17 17.88 -33.90
C ARG A 661 -11.65 18.20 -33.94
N GLY A 662 -12.25 18.34 -32.75
CA GLY A 662 -13.68 18.62 -32.55
C GLY A 662 -14.60 17.43 -32.84
N GLN A 663 -14.06 16.25 -33.15
CA GLN A 663 -14.86 15.07 -33.52
C GLN A 663 -14.60 13.91 -32.55
N LEU A 664 -15.69 13.24 -32.14
CA LEU A 664 -15.64 12.02 -31.36
C LEU A 664 -15.44 10.83 -32.29
N THR A 665 -14.27 10.21 -32.22
CA THR A 665 -13.90 9.03 -33.00
C THR A 665 -14.21 7.78 -32.19
N LYS A 666 -15.02 6.86 -32.73
CA LYS A 666 -15.37 5.61 -32.06
C LYS A 666 -14.60 4.44 -32.66
N VAL A 667 -13.95 3.65 -31.81
CA VAL A 667 -13.16 2.48 -32.21
C VAL A 667 -13.55 1.29 -31.35
N THR A 668 -14.23 0.30 -31.95
CA THR A 668 -14.72 -0.89 -31.22
C THR A 668 -13.92 -2.12 -31.62
N PHE A 669 -13.48 -2.89 -30.64
CA PHE A 669 -12.75 -4.14 -30.84
C PHE A 669 -13.02 -5.13 -29.70
N THR A 670 -12.58 -6.37 -29.86
CA THR A 670 -12.64 -7.41 -28.82
C THR A 670 -11.24 -7.82 -28.40
N THR A 671 -10.99 -7.84 -27.11
CA THR A 671 -9.67 -8.08 -26.51
C THR A 671 -9.33 -9.58 -26.48
N SER A 672 -8.97 -10.15 -27.63
CA SER A 672 -8.74 -11.59 -27.79
C SER A 672 -7.56 -12.16 -26.99
N ARG A 673 -6.55 -11.35 -26.61
CA ARG A 673 -5.32 -11.83 -25.94
C ARG A 673 -4.87 -10.91 -24.80
N ALA A 674 -4.47 -11.52 -23.68
CA ALA A 674 -3.83 -10.79 -22.60
C ALA A 674 -2.48 -10.19 -23.03
N GLY A 675 -2.10 -9.05 -22.45
CA GLY A 675 -0.85 -8.36 -22.76
C GLY A 675 -0.98 -6.83 -22.72
N ILE A 676 0.11 -6.15 -23.05
CA ILE A 676 0.18 -4.69 -23.17
C ILE A 676 0.27 -4.37 -24.66
N PHE A 677 -0.66 -3.56 -25.17
CA PHE A 677 -0.78 -3.22 -26.58
C PHE A 677 -0.70 -1.71 -26.75
N PRO A 678 0.26 -1.19 -27.53
CA PRO A 678 0.46 0.24 -27.64
C PRO A 678 -0.64 0.88 -28.50
N ILE A 679 -1.15 2.03 -28.04
CA ILE A 679 -2.00 2.93 -28.82
C ILE A 679 -1.07 4.01 -29.37
N VAL A 680 -0.71 3.93 -30.65
CA VAL A 680 0.36 4.74 -31.24
C VAL A 680 -0.24 5.75 -32.19
N CYS A 681 0.01 7.06 -32.00
CA CYS A 681 -0.20 8.05 -33.06
C CYS A 681 1.08 8.14 -33.90
N VAL A 682 0.99 7.78 -35.18
CA VAL A 682 2.13 7.72 -36.10
C VAL A 682 2.71 9.12 -36.36
N SER A 683 1.85 10.13 -36.43
CA SER A 683 2.25 11.51 -36.75
C SER A 683 2.98 12.23 -35.60
N HIS A 684 2.82 11.78 -34.35
CA HIS A 684 3.29 12.50 -33.16
C HIS A 684 4.14 11.62 -32.26
N GLN A 685 5.05 10.86 -32.87
CA GLN A 685 6.06 10.07 -32.16
C GLN A 685 7.20 10.97 -31.64
N PRO A 686 7.82 10.62 -30.50
CA PRO A 686 7.56 9.42 -29.68
C PRO A 686 6.50 9.62 -28.57
N SER A 687 6.09 10.86 -28.29
CA SER A 687 5.33 11.22 -27.08
C SER A 687 3.87 10.77 -27.08
N MET A 688 3.21 10.69 -28.25
CA MET A 688 1.79 10.36 -28.35
C MET A 688 1.56 8.86 -28.45
N THR A 689 1.98 8.17 -27.39
CA THR A 689 1.89 6.73 -27.24
C THR A 689 1.16 6.41 -25.93
N GLY A 690 0.14 5.56 -26.02
CA GLY A 690 -0.61 5.03 -24.88
C GLY A 690 -0.53 3.51 -24.82
N ALA A 691 -1.17 2.90 -23.84
CA ALA A 691 -1.21 1.45 -23.68
C ALA A 691 -2.60 0.95 -23.29
N LEU A 692 -3.08 -0.04 -24.04
CA LEU A 692 -4.17 -0.91 -23.64
C LEU A 692 -3.58 -2.13 -22.92
N VAL A 693 -3.90 -2.29 -21.65
CA VAL A 693 -3.57 -3.48 -20.86
C VAL A 693 -4.77 -4.40 -20.82
N VAL A 694 -4.61 -5.56 -21.42
CA VAL A 694 -5.61 -6.63 -21.39
C VAL A 694 -5.18 -7.63 -20.32
N LEU A 695 -5.95 -7.71 -19.24
CA LEU A 695 -5.80 -8.69 -18.18
C LEU A 695 -6.38 -10.04 -18.63
N PRO A 696 -5.73 -11.17 -18.34
CA PRO A 696 -6.31 -12.49 -18.65
C PRO A 696 -7.62 -12.70 -17.88
N LYS A 697 -8.57 -13.38 -18.52
CA LYS A 697 -9.89 -13.68 -17.94
C LYS A 697 -10.03 -15.15 -17.56
#